data_AF-A0AAU9JIM5-F1
#
_entry.id   AF-A0AAU9JIM5-F1
#
_cell.length_a   1.000
_cell.length_b   1.000
_cell.length_c   1.000
_cell.angle_alpha   90.00
_cell.angle_beta   90.00
_cell.angle_gamma   90.00
#
_symmetry.space_group_name_H-M   'P 1'
#
loop_
_entity.id
_entity.type
_entity.pdbx_description
1 polymer ?
#
loop_
_entity_poly.entity_id
_entity_poly.type
_entity_poly.pdbx_seq_one_letter_code
_entity_poly.pdbx_strand_id
1 'polypeptide(L)'
;MIEFATEISEDSILNKKEAEPKKKKSIEDTIFEFFFILYYHHNCKEKSLVKQKLKLAIEATIWCLQMVSLLWIPNLLISDWEANMTMWVAIGYVKIDNTCSAFDIEDKCLYISMAYDFIVILGIFACFLAIYFSKSLPKIIISLLNRLIWLWLNFLCIPSLEIFTLFLKYSSQQKNVTEYKKNEDSAKYEISSPIQTLSIIAILICFLTILLYSILSSEIRHCAAKSTVNAKAHSKIEIHTAIFTFSFPVFYSIFADNYILHLQILALIISVFLIAETISFFPYFSEYCSIVVIIRFFIVALVSFLFIFGYCLDNSLSISIFAIILLPISIIFIIIYTLKLHKKLSKNIPESIDGIHDQYHLEKSLRYALCSENHKNKDEIIRIFENFFLFKGLHRCKLQIIWIANYCLFTLKNGALAKIKLSKAKSLSEWSLEARYQEYLCNRIITEFDSNESVSYENYYHKINQIKHQDRKLCENLSSFWEEVTSKNLSFYNLIRTLNSIDDGIEFLNAEYKQLTTKYHNSRDALIMYFLYMRNILHDYDNSDKINYKLRFFDRIFSSITNNTQNLSCFNSSNGILLISNEDENFGEILSANSKAMSFFNLSLHDIIGNNIQSFIPEPYKTKILDKMNHMVHFSSTTDTYFNDGCFFISKKNYLLETIGKASITSINSVLVTILVFKINRTQHQAALVSEEGEIYCYSEGFSEIAGNCNNLAGLNIKSLFPCLEKTELQPLTPYHIPGLKSETILIFMHSEFYSIKIPYVLLINDPNEIIKWKDENWRTQYDFSSENSVRPTPFSFQMLKSSVSEENSPLLSKEALGHDYLSDETTKIIKEKNNTEKSQSTESSSQCVFLQMIKISSRSIDVLHLILVLLVTFNQICVVIFTNLAVLFYAFNRINAVRDLSLPKALGDIGKSFQQIGLLSRLIFIFYPLSQAASIVNFCFSRFEENVKNLDNLYTNISGNLTNWGSCSGNDIFSENNINLWKIDDDIYKEKTNLIDTISQFIQFVNFT
;
A
#
# COMPACT_ATOMS: atom_id res chain seq x y z
N MET A 1 -30.41 -41.30 5.04
CA MET A 1 -30.69 -39.90 5.44
C MET A 1 -30.64 -39.73 6.96
N ILE A 2 -31.30 -40.58 7.75
CA ILE A 2 -31.25 -40.51 9.22
C ILE A 2 -29.87 -40.87 9.80
N GLU A 3 -29.11 -41.78 9.17
CA GLU A 3 -27.70 -42.05 9.56
C GLU A 3 -26.72 -40.90 9.25
N PHE A 4 -27.07 -40.00 8.32
CA PHE A 4 -26.28 -38.80 8.03
C PHE A 4 -26.66 -37.62 8.94
N ALA A 5 -27.87 -37.65 9.52
CA ALA A 5 -28.35 -36.63 10.45
C ALA A 5 -27.78 -36.78 11.86
N THR A 6 -27.38 -38.00 12.25
CA THR A 6 -26.73 -38.27 13.53
C THR A 6 -25.25 -37.86 13.58
N GLU A 7 -24.58 -37.65 12.44
CA GLU A 7 -23.22 -37.07 12.41
C GLU A 7 -23.19 -35.55 12.70
N ILE A 8 -24.34 -34.89 12.84
CA ILE A 8 -24.47 -33.42 12.74
C ILE A 8 -24.77 -32.75 14.11
N SER A 9 -24.89 -33.50 15.22
CA SER A 9 -25.37 -32.91 16.48
C SER A 9 -24.34 -32.13 17.31
N GLU A 10 -23.03 -32.15 17.01
CA GLU A 10 -22.03 -31.64 17.98
C GLU A 10 -20.87 -30.78 17.45
N ASP A 11 -21.01 -30.08 16.31
CA ASP A 11 -20.08 -28.99 15.93
C ASP A 11 -20.33 -27.69 16.73
N SER A 12 -20.42 -27.78 18.06
CA SER A 12 -20.88 -26.67 18.92
C SER A 12 -19.77 -25.74 19.44
N ILE A 13 -18.50 -26.11 19.30
CA ILE A 13 -17.38 -25.33 19.88
C ILE A 13 -16.91 -24.22 18.92
N LEU A 14 -16.95 -24.44 17.60
CA LEU A 14 -16.66 -23.39 16.60
C LEU A 14 -17.91 -22.55 16.24
N ASN A 15 -19.10 -23.15 16.22
CA ASN A 15 -20.32 -22.45 15.80
C ASN A 15 -20.91 -21.50 16.86
N LYS A 16 -20.55 -21.63 18.15
CA LYS A 16 -21.06 -20.73 19.20
C LYS A 16 -20.59 -19.27 19.07
N LYS A 17 -19.68 -18.95 18.13
CA LYS A 17 -19.26 -17.58 17.79
C LYS A 17 -19.69 -17.08 16.41
N GLU A 18 -20.34 -17.89 15.54
CA GLU A 18 -20.40 -17.58 14.09
C GLU A 18 -21.79 -17.38 13.47
N ALA A 19 -22.86 -17.24 14.25
CA ALA A 19 -24.15 -16.79 13.71
C ALA A 19 -24.26 -15.24 13.70
N GLU A 20 -23.37 -14.55 12.98
CA GLU A 20 -23.55 -13.12 12.69
C GLU A 20 -23.99 -12.91 11.22
N PRO A 21 -25.11 -12.21 10.96
CA PRO A 21 -25.52 -11.84 9.61
C PRO A 21 -24.48 -10.91 8.99
N LYS A 22 -24.22 -11.03 7.67
CA LYS A 22 -23.29 -10.21 6.85
C LYS A 22 -22.80 -8.97 7.61
N LYS A 23 -21.70 -9.15 8.35
CA LYS A 23 -21.22 -8.18 9.33
C LYS A 23 -21.14 -6.83 8.63
N LYS A 24 -21.96 -5.87 9.04
CA LYS A 24 -21.85 -4.47 8.62
C LYS A 24 -20.37 -4.13 8.82
N LYS A 25 -19.62 -3.83 7.75
CA LYS A 25 -18.18 -3.53 7.88
C LYS A 25 -18.04 -2.53 9.02
N SER A 26 -17.15 -2.83 9.97
CA SER A 26 -16.94 -1.88 11.07
C SER A 26 -16.51 -0.54 10.46
N ILE A 27 -16.81 0.56 11.13
CA ILE A 27 -16.38 1.90 10.67
C ILE A 27 -14.85 1.89 10.51
N GLU A 28 -14.15 1.22 11.42
CA GLU A 28 -12.70 1.06 11.37
C GLU A 28 -12.23 0.30 10.11
N ASP A 29 -12.82 -0.86 9.79
CA ASP A 29 -12.47 -1.61 8.58
C ASP A 29 -12.73 -0.80 7.31
N THR A 30 -13.76 0.06 7.33
CA THR A 30 -14.10 0.94 6.22
C THR A 30 -13.06 2.06 6.06
N ILE A 31 -12.58 2.62 7.18
CA ILE A 31 -11.47 3.59 7.17
C ILE A 31 -10.21 2.92 6.62
N PHE A 32 -9.86 1.72 7.11
CA PHE A 32 -8.67 1.00 6.63
C PHE A 32 -8.76 0.63 5.15
N GLU A 33 -9.93 0.19 4.69
CA GLU A 33 -10.21 -0.06 3.27
C GLU A 33 -10.03 1.21 2.41
N PHE A 34 -10.51 2.35 2.89
CA PHE A 34 -10.33 3.64 2.21
C PHE A 34 -8.85 4.01 2.07
N PHE A 35 -8.08 3.96 3.16
CA PHE A 35 -6.65 4.28 3.13
C PHE A 35 -5.84 3.27 2.30
N PHE A 36 -6.22 1.99 2.31
CA PHE A 36 -5.63 0.96 1.44
C PHE A 36 -5.79 1.34 -0.03
N ILE A 37 -7.01 1.64 -0.46
CA ILE A 37 -7.32 1.99 -1.86
C ILE A 37 -6.58 3.28 -2.27
N LEU A 38 -6.51 4.26 -1.37
CA LEU A 38 -5.95 5.58 -1.68
C LEU A 38 -4.41 5.56 -1.79
N TYR A 39 -3.71 4.84 -0.92
CA TYR A 39 -2.25 4.88 -0.84
C TYR A 39 -1.54 3.65 -1.40
N TYR A 40 -2.02 2.43 -1.14
CA TYR A 40 -1.29 1.21 -1.49
C TYR A 40 -1.18 1.03 -3.02
N HIS A 41 -2.29 1.18 -3.74
CA HIS A 41 -2.32 1.02 -5.20
C HIS A 41 -1.60 2.13 -5.96
N HIS A 42 -1.43 3.31 -5.36
CA HIS A 42 -0.74 4.43 -5.97
C HIS A 42 0.78 4.34 -5.75
N ASN A 43 1.21 4.07 -4.52
CA ASN A 43 2.64 4.04 -4.17
C ASN A 43 3.38 2.86 -4.83
N CYS A 44 2.70 1.73 -5.08
CA CYS A 44 3.32 0.59 -5.76
C CYS A 44 3.57 0.81 -7.27
N LYS A 45 3.07 1.90 -7.88
CA LYS A 45 3.13 2.13 -9.34
C LYS A 45 4.16 3.16 -9.79
N GLU A 46 4.72 3.98 -8.91
CA GLU A 46 5.75 4.95 -9.29
C GLU A 46 7.09 4.25 -9.56
N LYS A 47 7.40 3.99 -10.83
CA LYS A 47 8.56 3.16 -11.23
C LYS A 47 9.94 3.84 -11.07
N SER A 48 10.02 5.16 -10.88
CA SER A 48 11.32 5.88 -10.88
C SER A 48 11.68 6.45 -9.51
N LEU A 49 12.69 5.83 -8.87
CA LEU A 49 13.31 6.33 -7.64
C LEU A 49 13.85 7.77 -7.79
N VAL A 50 14.36 8.14 -8.97
CA VAL A 50 14.90 9.49 -9.21
C VAL A 50 13.81 10.55 -9.10
N LYS A 51 12.63 10.29 -9.70
CA LYS A 51 11.48 11.20 -9.60
C LYS A 51 10.99 11.33 -8.16
N GLN A 52 10.97 10.23 -7.41
CA GLN A 52 10.60 10.26 -5.99
C GLN A 52 11.60 11.06 -5.14
N LYS A 53 12.90 10.90 -5.38
CA LYS A 53 13.93 11.71 -4.68
C LYS A 53 13.77 13.20 -4.97
N LEU A 54 13.57 13.56 -6.24
CA LEU A 54 13.35 14.95 -6.64
C LEU A 54 12.07 15.51 -6.00
N LYS A 55 10.98 14.75 -6.04
CA LYS A 55 9.70 15.10 -5.41
C LYS A 55 9.87 15.36 -3.91
N LEU A 56 10.52 14.45 -3.19
CA LEU A 56 10.80 14.59 -1.76
C LEU A 56 11.67 15.82 -1.46
N ALA A 57 12.67 16.11 -2.29
CA ALA A 57 13.51 17.30 -2.13
C ALA A 57 12.71 18.60 -2.31
N ILE A 58 11.83 18.66 -3.31
CA ILE A 58 10.95 19.81 -3.55
C ILE A 58 9.99 19.99 -2.38
N GLU A 59 9.32 18.92 -1.94
CA GLU A 59 8.43 18.92 -0.77
C GLU A 59 9.16 19.43 0.48
N ALA A 60 10.33 18.88 0.78
CA ALA A 60 11.12 19.29 1.94
C ALA A 60 11.57 20.76 1.83
N THR A 61 11.95 21.22 0.64
CA THR A 61 12.39 22.61 0.42
C THR A 61 11.24 23.58 0.64
N ILE A 62 10.06 23.29 0.09
CA ILE A 62 8.88 24.15 0.25
C ILE A 62 8.45 24.19 1.71
N TRP A 63 8.35 23.03 2.37
CA TRP A 63 8.05 22.97 3.79
C TRP A 63 9.06 23.76 4.62
N CYS A 64 10.37 23.67 4.33
CA CYS A 64 11.40 24.45 5.02
C CYS A 64 11.17 25.94 4.87
N LEU A 65 10.95 26.41 3.64
CA LEU A 65 10.78 27.83 3.35
C LEU A 65 9.50 28.37 4.02
N GLN A 66 8.41 27.60 4.02
CA GLN A 66 7.19 27.93 4.74
C GLN A 66 7.43 28.03 6.26
N MET A 67 8.10 27.05 6.87
CA MET A 67 8.40 27.09 8.30
C MET A 67 9.38 28.20 8.68
N VAL A 68 10.39 28.47 7.84
CA VAL A 68 11.35 29.57 8.04
C VAL A 68 10.65 30.92 7.96
N SER A 69 9.66 31.06 7.07
CA SER A 69 8.90 32.31 6.95
C SER A 69 8.01 32.63 8.16
N LEU A 70 7.77 31.67 9.05
CA LEU A 70 7.06 31.85 10.32
C LEU A 70 8.00 32.26 11.47
N LEU A 71 9.29 32.48 11.21
CA LEU A 71 10.27 32.88 12.24
C LEU A 71 10.43 34.40 12.39
N TRP A 72 9.81 35.19 11.52
CA TRP A 72 9.96 36.65 11.50
C TRP A 72 8.63 37.33 11.17
N ILE A 73 8.53 38.60 11.54
CA ILE A 73 7.40 39.49 11.21
C ILE A 73 7.92 40.78 10.55
N PRO A 74 7.09 41.48 9.77
CA PRO A 74 7.47 42.74 9.13
C PRO A 74 8.05 43.77 10.11
N ASN A 75 7.45 43.89 11.30
CA ASN A 75 7.79 44.88 12.33
C ASN A 75 8.72 44.31 13.41
N LEU A 76 9.78 43.60 13.01
CA LEU A 76 10.74 43.03 13.95
C LEU A 76 11.57 44.13 14.62
N LEU A 77 11.64 44.12 15.95
CA LEU A 77 12.42 45.09 16.75
C LEU A 77 13.92 44.73 16.74
N ILE A 78 14.56 44.76 15.58
CA ILE A 78 16.01 44.63 15.39
C ILE A 78 16.51 45.82 14.58
N SER A 79 17.63 46.41 14.96
CA SER A 79 18.22 47.52 14.20
C SER A 79 18.49 47.14 12.73
N ASP A 80 18.30 48.11 11.83
CA ASP A 80 18.46 47.97 10.38
C ASP A 80 17.59 46.88 9.71
N TRP A 81 16.52 46.39 10.36
CA TRP A 81 15.67 45.34 9.79
C TRP A 81 15.11 45.70 8.41
N GLU A 82 14.71 46.95 8.20
CA GLU A 82 14.18 47.45 6.93
C GLU A 82 15.12 47.21 5.74
N ALA A 83 16.43 47.35 5.95
CA ALA A 83 17.43 47.16 4.89
C ALA A 83 17.49 45.71 4.39
N ASN A 84 17.19 44.73 5.26
CA ASN A 84 17.21 43.30 4.94
C ASN A 84 15.82 42.71 4.70
N MET A 85 14.76 43.49 4.93
CA MET A 85 13.37 43.05 4.86
C MET A 85 13.01 42.45 3.50
N THR A 86 13.50 43.02 2.40
CA THR A 86 13.18 42.56 1.03
C THR A 86 13.58 41.11 0.78
N MET A 87 14.72 40.66 1.33
CA MET A 87 15.17 39.27 1.22
C MET A 87 14.20 38.32 1.93
N TRP A 88 13.81 38.67 3.16
CA TRP A 88 12.91 37.86 3.97
C TRP A 88 11.50 37.83 3.39
N VAL A 89 10.99 38.97 2.90
CA VAL A 89 9.71 39.05 2.17
C VAL A 89 9.71 38.16 0.93
N ALA A 90 10.81 38.13 0.17
CA ALA A 90 10.92 37.24 -0.99
C ALA A 90 10.85 35.75 -0.61
N ILE A 91 11.47 35.36 0.52
CA ILE A 91 11.32 34.00 1.10
C ILE A 91 9.87 33.78 1.57
N GLY A 92 9.25 34.80 2.14
CA GLY A 92 7.86 34.79 2.61
C GLY A 92 6.83 34.48 1.53
N TYR A 93 7.07 34.86 0.27
CA TYR A 93 6.15 34.57 -0.85
C TYR A 93 6.00 33.08 -1.19
N VAL A 94 6.82 32.20 -0.60
CA VAL A 94 6.59 30.75 -0.71
C VAL A 94 5.29 30.34 -0.02
N LYS A 95 4.83 31.12 0.98
CA LYS A 95 3.48 30.97 1.51
C LYS A 95 2.49 31.76 0.66
N ILE A 96 1.43 31.08 0.20
CA ILE A 96 0.45 31.68 -0.71
C ILE A 96 -0.35 32.80 -0.05
N ASP A 97 -0.50 32.76 1.28
CA ASP A 97 -1.14 33.80 2.10
C ASP A 97 -0.39 35.13 2.04
N ASN A 98 0.92 35.15 2.26
CA ASN A 98 1.78 36.33 2.07
C ASN A 98 1.65 36.91 0.65
N THR A 99 1.57 36.03 -0.36
CA THR A 99 1.39 36.46 -1.75
C THR A 99 0.00 37.09 -1.94
N CYS A 100 -1.05 36.47 -1.39
CA CYS A 100 -2.41 36.99 -1.41
C CYS A 100 -2.51 38.34 -0.70
N SER A 101 -1.77 38.53 0.40
CA SER A 101 -1.71 39.80 1.14
C SER A 101 -1.03 40.90 0.34
N ALA A 102 0.10 40.61 -0.32
CA ALA A 102 0.79 41.59 -1.15
C ALA A 102 -0.03 42.09 -2.36
N PHE A 103 -1.07 41.35 -2.77
CA PHE A 103 -2.00 41.73 -3.84
C PHE A 103 -3.37 42.20 -3.32
N ASP A 104 -3.54 42.40 -2.01
CA ASP A 104 -4.82 42.80 -1.38
C ASP A 104 -6.01 41.88 -1.73
N ILE A 105 -5.78 40.56 -1.86
CA ILE A 105 -6.80 39.54 -2.19
C ILE A 105 -7.01 38.50 -1.08
N GLU A 106 -6.73 38.85 0.16
CA GLU A 106 -6.74 37.95 1.34
C GLU A 106 -8.11 37.30 1.56
N ASP A 107 -9.19 38.07 1.48
CA ASP A 107 -10.56 37.54 1.63
C ASP A 107 -10.87 36.50 0.56
N LYS A 108 -10.45 36.76 -0.69
CA LYS A 108 -10.60 35.79 -1.80
C LYS A 108 -9.78 34.54 -1.53
N CYS A 109 -8.56 34.70 -0.99
CA CYS A 109 -7.65 33.61 -0.63
C CYS A 109 -8.25 32.72 0.48
N LEU A 110 -8.94 33.32 1.47
CA LEU A 110 -9.71 32.60 2.49
C LEU A 110 -10.81 31.76 1.87
N TYR A 111 -11.68 32.36 1.04
CA TYR A 111 -12.78 31.63 0.40
C TYR A 111 -12.28 30.51 -0.51
N ILE A 112 -11.19 30.73 -1.25
CA ILE A 112 -10.56 29.70 -2.07
C ILE A 112 -10.02 28.56 -1.20
N SER A 113 -9.34 28.87 -0.09
CA SER A 113 -8.83 27.86 0.84
C SER A 113 -9.97 27.05 1.48
N MET A 114 -11.04 27.72 1.94
CA MET A 114 -12.24 27.04 2.47
C MET A 114 -12.92 26.17 1.42
N ALA A 115 -13.09 26.66 0.20
CA ALA A 115 -13.70 25.91 -0.89
C ALA A 115 -12.86 24.67 -1.24
N TYR A 116 -11.53 24.82 -1.24
CA TYR A 116 -10.62 23.72 -1.49
C TYR A 116 -10.71 22.64 -0.40
N ASP A 117 -10.65 23.03 0.88
CA ASP A 117 -10.82 22.13 2.01
C ASP A 117 -12.17 21.41 1.94
N PHE A 118 -13.24 22.14 1.65
CA PHE A 118 -14.58 21.57 1.48
C PHE A 118 -14.64 20.54 0.36
N ILE A 119 -14.00 20.81 -0.79
CA ILE A 119 -13.92 19.84 -1.91
C ILE A 119 -13.15 18.58 -1.50
N VAL A 120 -12.02 18.73 -0.80
CA VAL A 120 -11.23 17.59 -0.31
C VAL A 120 -12.03 16.75 0.68
N ILE A 121 -12.69 17.40 1.65
CA ILE A 121 -13.51 16.74 2.67
C ILE A 121 -14.71 16.03 2.04
N LEU A 122 -15.44 16.70 1.15
CA LEU A 122 -16.56 16.12 0.42
C LEU A 122 -16.09 14.91 -0.41
N GLY A 123 -14.91 15.01 -1.04
CA GLY A 123 -14.30 13.92 -1.79
C GLY A 123 -13.95 12.71 -0.91
N ILE A 124 -13.33 12.94 0.25
CA ILE A 124 -13.03 11.90 1.26
C ILE A 124 -14.34 11.26 1.73
N PHE A 125 -15.35 12.06 2.09
CA PHE A 125 -16.63 11.59 2.60
C PHE A 125 -17.40 10.79 1.55
N ALA A 126 -17.46 11.26 0.30
CA ALA A 126 -18.10 10.56 -0.80
C ALA A 126 -17.43 9.21 -1.10
N CYS A 127 -16.08 9.16 -1.08
CA CYS A 127 -15.34 7.91 -1.24
C CYS A 127 -15.57 6.96 -0.06
N PHE A 128 -15.57 7.47 1.17
CA PHE A 128 -15.89 6.70 2.36
C PHE A 128 -17.29 6.09 2.28
N LEU A 129 -18.32 6.87 1.92
CA LEU A 129 -19.67 6.37 1.72
C LEU A 129 -19.75 5.32 0.60
N ALA A 130 -19.08 5.55 -0.53
CA ALA A 130 -19.06 4.58 -1.63
C ALA A 130 -18.48 3.23 -1.18
N ILE A 131 -17.38 3.25 -0.42
CA ILE A 131 -16.74 2.04 0.13
C ILE A 131 -17.63 1.38 1.19
N TYR A 132 -18.26 2.18 2.06
CA TYR A 132 -19.19 1.70 3.07
C TYR A 132 -20.36 0.93 2.46
N PHE A 133 -20.92 1.46 1.36
CA PHE A 133 -21.97 0.81 0.56
C PHE A 133 -21.43 -0.22 -0.44
N SER A 134 -20.16 -0.61 -0.33
CA SER A 134 -19.50 -1.63 -1.18
C SER A 134 -19.60 -1.36 -2.68
N LYS A 135 -19.65 -0.09 -3.09
CA LYS A 135 -19.61 0.32 -4.50
C LYS A 135 -18.17 0.43 -4.97
N SER A 136 -17.92 -0.01 -6.21
CA SER A 136 -16.61 0.15 -6.83
C SER A 136 -16.37 1.62 -7.18
N LEU A 137 -15.21 2.14 -6.79
CA LEU A 137 -14.80 3.51 -7.09
C LEU A 137 -14.00 3.54 -8.41
N PRO A 138 -14.35 4.43 -9.36
CA PRO A 138 -13.52 4.66 -10.54
C PRO A 138 -12.09 5.09 -10.16
N LYS A 139 -11.09 4.45 -10.77
CA LYS A 139 -9.65 4.72 -10.50
C LYS A 139 -9.27 6.19 -10.70
N ILE A 140 -9.94 6.88 -11.63
CA ILE A 140 -9.70 8.30 -11.92
C ILE A 140 -10.06 9.18 -10.72
N ILE A 141 -11.18 8.92 -10.07
CA ILE A 141 -11.64 9.69 -8.89
C ILE A 141 -10.67 9.51 -7.74
N ILE A 142 -10.26 8.27 -7.45
CA ILE A 142 -9.26 7.97 -6.42
C ILE A 142 -7.93 8.68 -6.73
N SER A 143 -7.47 8.64 -7.98
CA SER A 143 -6.24 9.31 -8.38
C SER A 143 -6.33 10.83 -8.26
N LEU A 144 -7.47 11.44 -8.60
CA LEU A 144 -7.69 12.87 -8.46
C LEU A 144 -7.68 13.27 -6.98
N LEU A 145 -8.44 12.54 -6.15
CA LEU A 145 -8.51 12.79 -4.71
C LEU A 145 -7.14 12.66 -4.05
N ASN A 146 -6.35 11.63 -4.40
CA ASN A 146 -5.00 11.46 -3.86
C ASN A 146 -4.07 12.63 -4.25
N ARG A 147 -4.18 13.15 -5.48
CA ARG A 147 -3.41 14.35 -5.90
C ARG A 147 -3.85 15.60 -5.14
N LEU A 148 -5.14 15.77 -4.89
CA LEU A 148 -5.66 16.88 -4.10
C LEU A 148 -5.18 16.80 -2.66
N ILE A 149 -5.34 15.65 -1.99
CA ILE A 149 -4.83 15.44 -0.62
C ILE A 149 -3.32 15.67 -0.55
N TRP A 150 -2.56 15.16 -1.53
CA TRP A 150 -1.12 15.36 -1.59
C TRP A 150 -0.71 16.83 -1.74
N LEU A 151 -1.40 17.58 -2.62
CA LEU A 151 -1.14 19.01 -2.83
C LEU A 151 -1.53 19.81 -1.58
N TRP A 152 -2.65 19.45 -0.96
CA TRP A 152 -3.11 20.04 0.28
C TRP A 152 -2.09 19.91 1.40
N LEU A 153 -1.72 18.66 1.72
CA LEU A 153 -0.89 18.36 2.89
C LEU A 153 0.55 18.87 2.75
N ASN A 154 1.11 18.86 1.53
CA ASN A 154 2.53 19.22 1.34
C ASN A 154 2.77 20.68 0.98
N PHE A 155 1.77 21.41 0.43
CA PHE A 155 1.96 22.77 -0.07
C PHE A 155 1.01 23.79 0.56
N LEU A 156 -0.27 23.45 0.73
CA LEU A 156 -1.29 24.41 1.16
C LEU A 156 -1.57 24.37 2.67
N CYS A 157 -1.21 23.29 3.36
CA CYS A 157 -1.58 23.07 4.75
C CYS A 157 -1.12 24.19 5.70
N ILE A 158 0.17 24.57 5.67
CA ILE A 158 0.70 25.65 6.51
C ILE A 158 0.03 26.99 6.16
N PRO A 159 0.01 27.45 4.89
CA PRO A 159 -0.69 28.66 4.50
C PRO A 159 -2.17 28.70 4.89
N SER A 160 -2.91 27.61 4.68
CA SER A 160 -4.34 27.55 5.00
C SER A 160 -4.58 27.63 6.51
N LEU A 161 -3.77 26.95 7.33
CA LEU A 161 -3.83 27.06 8.79
C LEU A 161 -3.53 28.49 9.27
N GLU A 162 -2.53 29.14 8.69
CA GLU A 162 -2.19 30.52 8.99
C GLU A 162 -3.32 31.49 8.63
N ILE A 163 -3.87 31.37 7.41
CA ILE A 163 -5.05 32.13 6.98
C ILE A 163 -6.18 31.94 8.01
N PHE A 164 -6.62 30.71 8.28
CA PHE A 164 -7.75 30.50 9.20
C PHE A 164 -7.49 31.03 10.61
N THR A 165 -6.28 30.88 11.13
CA THR A 165 -5.93 31.34 12.49
C THR A 165 -5.81 32.85 12.60
N LEU A 166 -5.20 33.52 11.61
CA LEU A 166 -5.13 34.99 11.56
C LEU A 166 -6.52 35.60 11.38
N PHE A 167 -7.35 35.01 10.51
CA PHE A 167 -8.74 35.42 10.34
C PHE A 167 -9.53 35.30 11.66
N LEU A 168 -9.35 34.23 12.43
CA LEU A 168 -9.97 34.09 13.76
C LEU A 168 -9.46 35.17 14.73
N LYS A 169 -8.14 35.41 14.79
CA LYS A 169 -7.54 36.45 15.67
C LYS A 169 -8.11 37.83 15.38
N TYR A 170 -8.04 38.29 14.13
CA TYR A 170 -8.37 39.68 13.77
C TYR A 170 -9.86 39.93 13.61
N SER A 171 -10.68 38.91 13.34
CA SER A 171 -12.14 39.06 13.31
C SER A 171 -12.72 39.54 14.65
N SER A 172 -12.01 39.29 15.76
CA SER A 172 -12.43 39.74 17.10
C SER A 172 -11.87 41.09 17.52
N GLN A 173 -10.78 41.57 16.89
CA GLN A 173 -9.98 42.70 17.41
C GLN A 173 -10.09 44.00 16.58
N GLN A 174 -10.70 43.98 15.39
CA GLN A 174 -10.82 45.15 14.47
C GLN A 174 -9.50 45.92 14.24
N LYS A 175 -8.36 45.23 14.32
CA LYS A 175 -7.01 45.76 14.06
C LYS A 175 -6.51 45.31 12.70
N ASN A 176 -5.55 46.06 12.15
CA ASN A 176 -4.81 45.65 10.96
C ASN A 176 -3.95 44.42 11.27
N VAL A 177 -3.79 43.55 10.27
CA VAL A 177 -2.95 42.35 10.37
C VAL A 177 -1.49 42.79 10.39
N THR A 178 -0.79 42.51 11.49
CA THR A 178 0.62 42.90 11.71
C THR A 178 1.61 41.90 11.12
N GLU A 179 1.17 40.66 10.90
CA GLU A 179 1.97 39.55 10.39
C GLU A 179 2.29 39.70 8.89
N TYR A 180 1.52 40.50 8.17
CA TYR A 180 1.73 40.80 6.76
C TYR A 180 2.24 42.23 6.53
N LYS A 181 3.07 42.40 5.50
CA LYS A 181 3.48 43.73 5.04
C LYS A 181 2.33 44.34 4.22
N LYS A 182 1.47 45.12 4.88
CA LYS A 182 0.32 45.77 4.26
C LYS A 182 0.59 47.23 3.89
N ASN A 183 -0.09 47.71 2.85
CA ASN A 183 -0.27 49.14 2.59
C ASN A 183 -1.26 49.71 3.62
N GLU A 184 -1.05 50.95 4.08
CA GLU A 184 -1.78 51.56 5.22
C GLU A 184 -3.32 51.60 5.05
N ASP A 185 -3.84 51.43 3.82
CA ASP A 185 -5.26 51.52 3.47
C ASP A 185 -6.02 50.17 3.38
N SER A 186 -5.41 49.04 3.78
CA SER A 186 -6.07 47.73 3.63
C SER A 186 -7.31 47.57 4.53
N ALA A 187 -8.37 46.99 3.97
CA ALA A 187 -9.66 46.79 4.62
C ALA A 187 -9.57 45.98 5.94
N LYS A 188 -10.37 46.38 6.93
CA LYS A 188 -10.59 45.60 8.15
C LYS A 188 -11.38 44.34 7.80
N TYR A 189 -11.05 43.22 8.43
CA TYR A 189 -11.85 41.99 8.31
C TYR A 189 -13.21 42.17 8.98
N GLU A 190 -14.22 42.57 8.22
CA GLU A 190 -15.63 42.55 8.65
C GLU A 190 -16.24 41.19 8.33
N ILE A 191 -16.37 40.35 9.36
CA ILE A 191 -16.72 38.94 9.16
C ILE A 191 -17.97 38.57 9.93
N SER A 192 -18.82 37.78 9.27
CA SER A 192 -20.00 37.19 9.87
C SER A 192 -19.64 35.98 10.76
N SER A 193 -20.34 35.82 11.89
CA SER A 193 -20.17 34.69 12.83
C SER A 193 -20.12 33.28 12.19
N PRO A 194 -20.84 32.97 11.08
CA PRO A 194 -20.73 31.68 10.40
C PRO A 194 -19.32 31.36 9.87
N ILE A 195 -18.59 32.35 9.35
CA ILE A 195 -17.25 32.15 8.76
C ILE A 195 -16.24 31.81 9.85
N GLN A 196 -16.35 32.41 11.03
CA GLN A 196 -15.53 32.04 12.20
C GLN A 196 -15.76 30.58 12.59
N THR A 197 -17.03 30.16 12.67
CA THR A 197 -17.39 28.78 13.00
C THR A 197 -16.83 27.79 11.97
N LEU A 198 -16.96 28.10 10.68
CA LEU A 198 -16.41 27.28 9.59
C LEU A 198 -14.87 27.21 9.64
N SER A 199 -14.19 28.30 10.00
CA SER A 199 -12.73 28.32 10.16
C SER A 199 -12.26 27.39 11.28
N ILE A 200 -12.96 27.38 12.42
CA ILE A 200 -12.65 26.46 13.54
C ILE A 200 -12.83 24.99 13.09
N ILE A 201 -13.92 24.69 12.39
CA ILE A 201 -14.17 23.35 11.86
C ILE A 201 -13.09 22.95 10.86
N ALA A 202 -12.70 23.85 9.95
CA ALA A 202 -11.63 23.60 8.97
C ALA A 202 -10.29 23.29 9.64
N ILE A 203 -9.89 24.05 10.67
CA ILE A 203 -8.67 23.82 11.45
C ILE A 203 -8.68 22.42 12.10
N LEU A 204 -9.80 22.03 12.73
CA LEU A 204 -9.94 20.71 13.36
C LEU A 204 -9.84 19.57 12.34
N ILE A 205 -10.43 19.75 11.16
CA ILE A 205 -10.38 18.75 10.09
C ILE A 205 -8.98 18.66 9.46
N CYS A 206 -8.30 19.80 9.28
CA CYS A 206 -6.89 19.84 8.87
C CYS A 206 -6.05 19.00 9.82
N PHE A 207 -6.15 19.26 11.13
CA PHE A 207 -5.39 18.53 12.16
C PHE A 207 -5.63 17.02 12.10
N LEU A 208 -6.89 16.61 12.08
CA LEU A 208 -7.26 15.19 12.02
C LEU A 208 -6.73 14.54 10.75
N THR A 209 -6.81 15.23 9.60
CA THR A 209 -6.36 14.66 8.33
C THR A 209 -4.84 14.53 8.26
N ILE A 210 -4.08 15.51 8.76
CA ILE A 210 -2.60 15.43 8.81
C ILE A 210 -2.16 14.28 9.73
N LEU A 211 -2.82 14.10 10.88
CA LEU A 211 -2.53 12.99 11.80
C LEU A 211 -2.84 11.63 11.17
N LEU A 212 -4.05 11.45 10.63
CA LEU A 212 -4.44 10.20 9.96
C LEU A 212 -3.54 9.89 8.77
N TYR A 213 -3.18 10.91 7.98
CA TYR A 213 -2.23 10.76 6.88
C TYR A 213 -0.87 10.27 7.38
N SER A 214 -0.32 10.88 8.42
CA SER A 214 1.01 10.53 8.94
C SER A 214 1.08 9.09 9.45
N ILE A 215 -0.01 8.61 10.05
CA ILE A 215 -0.14 7.24 10.59
C ILE A 215 -0.39 6.23 9.47
N LEU A 216 -1.41 6.46 8.63
CA LEU A 216 -1.96 5.46 7.70
C LEU A 216 -1.31 5.46 6.30
N SER A 217 -0.47 6.45 5.98
CA SER A 217 0.31 6.45 4.72
C SER A 217 1.66 5.72 4.83
N SER A 218 1.99 5.19 6.02
CA SER A 218 3.27 4.54 6.30
C SER A 218 3.47 3.25 5.50
N GLU A 219 4.64 3.13 4.86
CA GLU A 219 5.07 1.93 4.14
C GLU A 219 6.16 1.22 4.94
N ILE A 220 5.79 0.16 5.67
CA ILE A 220 6.67 -0.52 6.63
C ILE A 220 7.47 -1.69 6.05
N ARG A 221 7.25 -2.04 4.78
CA ARG A 221 7.93 -3.17 4.15
C ARG A 221 9.40 -2.84 3.91
N HIS A 222 10.31 -3.56 4.56
CA HIS A 222 11.76 -3.41 4.37
C HIS A 222 12.18 -3.51 2.90
N CYS A 223 11.61 -4.45 2.15
CA CYS A 223 11.88 -4.63 0.73
C CYS A 223 11.43 -3.43 -0.14
N ALA A 224 10.45 -2.65 0.31
CA ALA A 224 9.97 -1.47 -0.41
C ALA A 224 11.00 -0.34 -0.44
N ALA A 225 12.04 -0.37 0.39
CA ALA A 225 13.16 0.57 0.31
C ALA A 225 13.82 0.62 -1.09
N LYS A 226 13.71 -0.45 -1.89
CA LYS A 226 14.19 -0.52 -3.27
C LYS A 226 13.27 0.18 -4.28
N SER A 227 12.00 0.37 -3.96
CA SER A 227 10.98 0.93 -4.87
C SER A 227 10.43 2.28 -4.41
N THR A 228 10.43 2.56 -3.10
CA THR A 228 9.89 3.78 -2.51
C THR A 228 10.90 4.42 -1.55
N VAL A 229 11.18 5.71 -1.74
CA VAL A 229 12.10 6.48 -0.90
C VAL A 229 11.53 6.73 0.50
N ASN A 230 10.19 6.78 0.62
CA ASN A 230 9.45 7.11 1.84
C ASN A 230 9.13 5.87 2.72
N ALA A 231 9.66 4.68 2.39
CA ALA A 231 9.48 3.49 3.21
C ALA A 231 10.22 3.63 4.55
N LYS A 232 9.56 3.24 5.65
CA LYS A 232 9.98 3.50 7.02
C LYS A 232 9.45 2.46 8.00
N ALA A 233 10.17 2.18 9.08
CA ALA A 233 9.78 1.16 10.06
C ALA A 233 8.53 1.53 10.88
N HIS A 234 8.33 2.82 11.20
CA HIS A 234 7.22 3.32 12.02
C HIS A 234 6.91 4.80 11.73
N SER A 235 5.74 5.30 12.15
CA SER A 235 5.25 6.67 11.87
C SER A 235 5.52 7.71 12.96
N LYS A 236 6.12 7.32 14.08
CA LYS A 236 6.33 8.18 15.27
C LYS A 236 6.89 9.59 14.97
N ILE A 237 7.95 9.67 14.15
CA ILE A 237 8.59 10.95 13.82
C ILE A 237 7.67 11.82 12.96
N GLU A 238 6.88 11.22 12.06
CA GLU A 238 5.88 11.97 11.29
C GLU A 238 4.70 12.44 12.13
N ILE A 239 4.29 11.69 13.15
CA ILE A 239 3.27 12.16 14.10
C ILE A 239 3.78 13.42 14.82
N HIS A 240 5.02 13.41 15.33
CA HIS A 240 5.59 14.62 15.96
C HIS A 240 5.79 15.75 14.94
N THR A 241 6.19 15.43 13.70
CA THR A 241 6.28 16.41 12.60
C THR A 241 4.92 17.04 12.30
N ALA A 242 3.85 16.23 12.25
CA ALA A 242 2.48 16.68 12.02
C ALA A 242 2.00 17.61 13.12
N ILE A 243 2.25 17.24 14.38
CA ILE A 243 1.94 18.08 15.54
C ILE A 243 2.72 19.40 15.47
N PHE A 244 4.00 19.38 15.10
CA PHE A 244 4.80 20.60 14.93
C PHE A 244 4.30 21.47 13.78
N THR A 245 4.03 20.87 12.62
CA THR A 245 3.51 21.56 11.41
C THR A 245 2.15 22.20 11.68
N PHE A 246 1.32 21.60 12.53
CA PHE A 246 0.03 22.16 12.93
C PHE A 246 0.16 23.23 14.02
N SER A 247 0.89 22.93 15.10
CA SER A 247 0.96 23.82 16.28
C SER A 247 1.76 25.09 16.02
N PHE A 248 2.78 25.04 15.16
CA PHE A 248 3.67 26.17 14.94
C PHE A 248 2.99 27.37 14.25
N PRO A 249 2.23 27.20 13.14
CA PRO A 249 1.44 28.30 12.56
C PRO A 249 0.39 28.85 13.53
N VAL A 250 -0.26 27.98 14.33
CA VAL A 250 -1.25 28.41 15.34
C VAL A 250 -0.58 29.28 16.41
N PHE A 251 0.57 28.86 16.93
CA PHE A 251 1.33 29.65 17.90
C PHE A 251 1.87 30.95 17.29
N TYR A 252 2.29 30.92 16.02
CA TYR A 252 2.71 32.11 15.29
C TYR A 252 1.61 33.16 15.29
N SER A 253 0.42 32.81 14.84
CA SER A 253 -0.73 33.74 14.82
C SER A 253 -1.05 34.32 16.20
N ILE A 254 -0.95 33.52 17.28
CA ILE A 254 -1.27 33.97 18.64
C ILE A 254 -0.18 34.86 19.25
N PHE A 255 1.10 34.53 19.04
CA PHE A 255 2.23 35.11 19.79
C PHE A 255 3.12 36.08 18.99
N ALA A 256 2.91 36.21 17.67
CA ALA A 256 3.75 37.01 16.78
C ALA A 256 4.01 38.44 17.27
N ASP A 257 2.98 39.16 17.76
CA ASP A 257 3.07 40.60 18.06
C ASP A 257 4.05 40.94 19.19
N ASN A 258 4.05 40.16 20.27
CA ASN A 258 4.73 40.52 21.52
C ASN A 258 5.81 39.51 21.93
N TYR A 259 5.81 38.30 21.36
CA TYR A 259 6.61 37.18 21.86
C TYR A 259 7.32 36.41 20.74
N ILE A 260 7.65 37.07 19.62
CA ILE A 260 8.33 36.43 18.48
C ILE A 260 9.64 35.72 18.88
N LEU A 261 10.40 36.27 19.83
CA LEU A 261 11.61 35.63 20.35
C LEU A 261 11.32 34.29 21.05
N HIS A 262 10.23 34.19 21.80
CA HIS A 262 9.83 32.94 22.47
C HIS A 262 9.44 31.87 21.44
N LEU A 263 8.80 32.30 20.35
CA LEU A 263 8.44 31.42 19.24
C LEU A 263 9.69 30.89 18.50
N GLN A 264 10.70 31.74 18.29
CA GLN A 264 11.99 31.32 17.72
C GLN A 264 12.71 30.31 18.63
N ILE A 265 12.69 30.52 19.96
CA ILE A 265 13.26 29.56 20.93
C ILE A 265 12.50 28.24 20.89
N LEU A 266 11.16 28.27 20.85
CA LEU A 266 10.34 27.08 20.75
C LEU A 266 10.64 26.29 19.47
N ALA A 267 10.74 26.99 18.33
CA ALA A 267 11.09 26.39 17.03
C ALA A 267 12.45 25.70 17.07
N LEU A 268 13.45 26.34 17.70
CA LEU A 268 14.78 25.78 17.90
C LEU A 268 14.73 24.50 18.73
N ILE A 269 14.08 24.53 19.90
CA ILE A 269 14.00 23.38 20.81
C ILE A 269 13.31 22.20 20.14
N ILE A 270 12.15 22.42 19.51
CA ILE A 270 11.39 21.34 18.85
C ILE A 270 12.18 20.79 17.65
N SER A 271 12.81 21.64 16.85
CA SER A 271 13.60 21.19 15.70
C SER A 271 14.82 20.37 16.13
N VAL A 272 15.53 20.79 17.18
CA VAL A 272 16.65 20.01 17.76
C VAL A 272 16.17 18.67 18.32
N PHE A 273 15.02 18.65 19.01
CA PHE A 273 14.39 17.42 19.48
C PHE A 273 14.08 16.45 18.32
N LEU A 274 13.47 16.94 17.24
CA LEU A 274 13.14 16.12 16.05
C LEU A 274 14.38 15.62 15.32
N ILE A 275 15.46 16.40 15.26
CA ILE A 275 16.76 15.96 14.73
C ILE A 275 17.32 14.82 15.59
N ALA A 276 17.36 15.00 16.91
CA ALA A 276 17.87 14.00 17.85
C ALA A 276 17.05 12.71 17.78
N GLU A 277 15.73 12.81 17.71
CA GLU A 277 14.82 11.68 17.55
C GLU A 277 15.08 10.95 16.22
N THR A 278 15.21 11.68 15.12
CA THR A 278 15.47 11.10 13.78
C THR A 278 16.81 10.38 13.73
N ILE A 279 17.86 10.93 14.35
CA ILE A 279 19.19 10.29 14.44
C ILE A 279 19.16 9.08 15.39
N SER A 280 18.37 9.12 16.47
CA SER A 280 18.27 7.99 17.40
C SER A 280 17.60 6.78 16.73
N PHE A 281 16.44 6.98 16.10
CA PHE A 281 15.63 5.89 15.56
C PHE A 281 15.96 5.52 14.11
N PHE A 282 16.36 6.48 13.26
CA PHE A 282 16.46 6.29 11.79
C PHE A 282 15.22 5.58 11.23
N PRO A 283 14.04 6.20 11.21
CA PRO A 283 12.80 5.52 10.84
C PRO A 283 12.81 5.08 9.38
N TYR A 284 13.42 5.84 8.47
CA TYR A 284 13.43 5.54 7.04
C TYR A 284 14.47 4.49 6.68
N PHE A 285 14.10 3.62 5.73
CA PHE A 285 15.04 2.64 5.18
C PHE A 285 16.00 3.28 4.16
N SER A 286 15.57 4.37 3.50
CA SER A 286 16.40 5.11 2.55
C SER A 286 17.33 6.09 3.27
N GLU A 287 18.63 5.98 2.99
CA GLU A 287 19.65 6.95 3.43
C GLU A 287 19.30 8.38 3.01
N TYR A 288 18.87 8.53 1.75
CA TYR A 288 18.52 9.82 1.18
C TYR A 288 17.36 10.48 1.92
N CYS A 289 16.29 9.72 2.21
CA CYS A 289 15.12 10.25 2.91
C CYS A 289 15.50 10.73 4.32
N SER A 290 16.25 9.91 5.07
CA SER A 290 16.74 10.27 6.41
C SER A 290 17.55 11.57 6.39
N ILE A 291 18.44 11.74 5.40
CA ILE A 291 19.25 12.96 5.24
C ILE A 291 18.36 14.18 4.96
N VAL A 292 17.41 14.07 4.03
CA VAL A 292 16.51 15.17 3.67
C VAL A 292 15.66 15.60 4.87
N VAL A 293 15.13 14.66 5.65
CA VAL A 293 14.33 14.96 6.85
C VAL A 293 15.17 15.63 7.95
N ILE A 294 16.42 15.19 8.15
CA ILE A 294 17.34 15.84 9.11
C ILE A 294 17.68 17.26 8.65
N ILE A 295 18.04 17.44 7.37
CA ILE A 295 18.35 18.77 6.80
C ILE A 295 17.17 19.72 6.99
N ARG A 296 15.94 19.22 6.76
CA ARG A 296 14.72 20.02 6.89
C ARG A 296 14.60 20.66 8.27
N PHE A 297 14.73 19.89 9.33
CA PHE A 297 14.68 20.41 10.70
C PHE A 297 15.94 21.19 11.08
N PHE A 298 17.09 20.80 10.54
CA PHE A 298 18.35 21.49 10.78
C PHE A 298 18.34 22.93 10.24
N ILE A 299 17.76 23.14 9.06
CA ILE A 299 17.58 24.49 8.48
C ILE A 299 16.71 25.35 9.40
N VAL A 300 15.55 24.83 9.85
CA VAL A 300 14.67 25.56 10.76
C VAL A 300 15.39 25.88 12.06
N ALA A 301 16.05 24.90 12.69
CA ALA A 301 16.83 25.11 13.91
C ALA A 301 17.93 26.17 13.74
N LEU A 302 18.72 26.08 12.67
CA LEU A 302 19.81 26.99 12.42
C LEU A 302 19.30 28.41 12.16
N VAL A 303 18.26 28.57 11.36
CA VAL A 303 17.69 29.91 11.09
C VAL A 303 17.05 30.48 12.35
N SER A 304 16.35 29.68 13.17
CA SER A 304 15.87 30.13 14.48
C SER A 304 17.00 30.60 15.39
N PHE A 305 18.11 29.86 15.42
CA PHE A 305 19.30 30.25 16.17
C PHE A 305 19.91 31.57 15.65
N LEU A 306 19.98 31.76 14.33
CA LEU A 306 20.47 33.00 13.73
C LEU A 306 19.59 34.20 14.06
N PHE A 307 18.26 34.04 14.10
CA PHE A 307 17.36 35.10 14.53
C PHE A 307 17.55 35.47 16.01
N ILE A 308 17.66 34.49 16.90
CA ILE A 308 17.96 34.72 18.32
C ILE A 308 19.31 35.44 18.46
N PHE A 309 20.33 34.99 17.73
CA PHE A 309 21.66 35.58 17.75
C PHE A 309 21.66 37.02 17.23
N GLY A 310 20.96 37.30 16.12
CA GLY A 310 20.81 38.64 15.58
C GLY A 310 20.03 39.57 16.49
N TYR A 311 19.04 39.05 17.23
CA TYR A 311 18.34 39.80 18.29
C TYR A 311 19.27 40.16 19.44
N CYS A 312 20.15 39.23 19.87
CA CYS A 312 21.16 39.52 20.90
C CYS A 312 22.22 40.53 20.46
N LEU A 313 22.58 40.54 19.17
CA LEU A 313 23.52 41.52 18.60
C LEU A 313 22.85 42.84 18.21
N ASP A 314 21.52 42.90 18.23
CA ASP A 314 20.71 43.98 17.69
C ASP A 314 21.19 44.42 16.30
N ASN A 315 21.35 43.48 15.36
CA ASN A 315 21.80 43.77 13.99
C ASN A 315 21.23 42.78 12.97
N SER A 316 20.37 43.25 12.07
CA SER A 316 19.72 42.42 11.05
C SER A 316 20.67 41.89 9.96
N LEU A 317 21.73 42.63 9.62
CA LEU A 317 22.68 42.28 8.56
C LEU A 317 23.52 41.06 8.93
N SER A 318 23.77 40.87 10.23
CA SER A 318 24.40 39.66 10.75
C SER A 318 23.60 38.41 10.41
N ILE A 319 22.27 38.46 10.55
CA ILE A 319 21.36 37.32 10.27
C ILE A 319 21.47 36.92 8.80
N SER A 320 21.38 37.89 7.88
CA SER A 320 21.44 37.63 6.44
C SER A 320 22.81 37.07 6.00
N ILE A 321 23.91 37.66 6.47
CA ILE A 321 25.26 37.20 6.11
C ILE A 321 25.51 35.78 6.65
N PHE A 322 25.16 35.53 7.91
CA PHE A 322 25.32 34.20 8.48
C PHE A 322 24.38 33.19 7.81
N ALA A 323 23.16 33.56 7.43
CA ALA A 323 22.28 32.66 6.67
C ALA A 323 22.89 32.29 5.31
N ILE A 324 23.48 33.23 4.58
CA ILE A 324 24.09 32.97 3.26
C ILE A 324 25.36 32.11 3.37
N ILE A 325 26.19 32.33 4.39
CA ILE A 325 27.49 31.66 4.52
C ILE A 325 27.40 30.36 5.34
N LEU A 326 26.77 30.42 6.51
CA LEU A 326 26.78 29.31 7.49
C LEU A 326 25.82 28.18 7.08
N LEU A 327 24.67 28.51 6.49
CA LEU A 327 23.67 27.51 6.08
C LEU A 327 24.24 26.48 5.08
N PRO A 328 24.88 26.84 3.94
CA PRO A 328 25.41 25.83 3.02
C PRO A 328 26.54 24.99 3.62
N ILE A 329 27.44 25.60 4.41
CA ILE A 329 28.57 24.89 5.03
C ILE A 329 28.07 23.86 6.05
N SER A 330 27.12 24.27 6.89
CA SER A 330 26.56 23.40 7.93
C SER A 330 25.69 22.28 7.36
N ILE A 331 24.97 22.52 6.25
CA ILE A 331 24.24 21.47 5.52
C ILE A 331 25.22 20.39 5.00
N ILE A 332 26.37 20.78 4.45
CA ILE A 332 27.38 19.80 4.01
C ILE A 332 27.90 18.98 5.19
N PHE A 333 28.19 19.64 6.32
CA PHE A 333 28.66 18.97 7.53
C PHE A 333 27.65 17.93 8.06
N ILE A 334 26.36 18.29 8.14
CA ILE A 334 25.33 17.36 8.64
C ILE A 334 25.13 16.18 7.68
N ILE A 335 25.24 16.39 6.36
CA ILE A 335 25.22 15.29 5.37
C ILE A 335 26.39 14.32 5.61
N ILE A 336 27.61 14.83 5.77
CA ILE A 336 28.80 13.98 6.00
C ILE A 336 28.65 13.22 7.33
N TYR A 337 28.20 13.89 8.39
CA TYR A 337 28.01 13.29 9.70
C TYR A 337 26.97 12.17 9.67
N THR A 338 25.80 12.43 9.09
CA THR A 338 24.71 11.45 8.98
C THR A 338 25.11 10.23 8.13
N LEU A 339 25.80 10.43 7.01
CA LEU A 339 26.35 9.33 6.20
C LEU A 339 27.35 8.47 6.99
N LYS A 340 28.24 9.09 7.77
CA LYS A 340 29.20 8.37 8.62
C LYS A 340 28.49 7.54 9.68
N LEU A 341 27.45 8.10 10.29
CA LEU A 341 26.67 7.44 11.34
C LEU A 341 25.86 6.27 10.77
N HIS A 342 25.24 6.44 9.60
CA HIS A 342 24.52 5.37 8.89
C HIS A 342 25.44 4.18 8.56
N LYS A 343 26.65 4.45 8.03
CA LYS A 343 27.66 3.41 7.73
C LYS A 343 28.17 2.65 8.95
N LYS A 344 28.17 3.27 10.13
CA LYS A 344 28.56 2.60 11.38
C LYS A 344 27.50 1.61 11.82
N LEU A 345 26.22 1.95 11.61
CA LEU A 345 25.08 1.13 12.00
C LEU A 345 24.85 -0.06 11.05
N SER A 346 25.34 0.01 9.81
CA SER A 346 25.04 -0.98 8.77
C SER A 346 25.88 -2.25 8.75
N LYS A 347 26.98 -2.30 9.53
CA LYS A 347 28.04 -3.28 9.28
C LYS A 347 27.93 -4.59 10.06
N ASN A 348 27.23 -4.66 11.19
CA ASN A 348 27.26 -5.84 12.06
C ASN A 348 25.83 -6.27 12.46
N ILE A 349 25.47 -7.52 12.16
CA ILE A 349 24.35 -8.19 12.85
C ILE A 349 24.81 -8.37 14.31
N PRO A 350 24.01 -8.00 15.31
CA PRO A 350 24.41 -8.17 16.69
C PRO A 350 24.62 -9.66 16.99
N GLU A 351 25.81 -9.99 17.49
CA GLU A 351 26.17 -11.37 17.89
C GLU A 351 25.36 -11.84 19.13
N SER A 352 24.78 -10.91 19.90
CA SER A 352 23.94 -11.19 21.08
C SER A 352 22.78 -10.21 21.24
N ILE A 353 21.67 -10.70 21.82
CA ILE A 353 20.42 -9.95 22.05
C ILE A 353 20.53 -9.07 23.32
N ASP A 354 21.53 -9.29 24.17
CA ASP A 354 21.58 -8.80 25.55
C ASP A 354 21.54 -7.27 25.66
N GLY A 355 22.11 -6.54 24.69
CA GLY A 355 22.10 -5.07 24.64
C GLY A 355 20.87 -4.41 24.00
N ILE A 356 19.90 -5.18 23.51
CA ILE A 356 18.73 -4.63 22.79
C ILE A 356 17.58 -4.39 23.78
N HIS A 357 17.28 -3.12 24.07
CA HIS A 357 16.23 -2.76 25.05
C HIS A 357 14.86 -2.43 24.43
N ASP A 358 14.82 -2.16 23.12
CA ASP A 358 13.63 -1.67 22.43
C ASP A 358 13.44 -2.37 21.08
N GLN A 359 12.17 -2.52 20.66
CA GLN A 359 11.79 -3.08 19.36
C GLN A 359 12.40 -2.30 18.18
N TYR A 360 12.53 -0.98 18.31
CA TYR A 360 13.12 -0.14 17.26
C TYR A 360 14.63 -0.35 17.15
N HIS A 361 15.30 -0.60 18.28
CA HIS A 361 16.72 -0.97 18.29
C HIS A 361 16.94 -2.35 17.64
N LEU A 362 16.03 -3.31 17.90
CA LEU A 362 16.05 -4.62 17.24
C LEU A 362 15.92 -4.48 15.73
N GLU A 363 14.86 -3.82 15.25
CA GLU A 363 14.61 -3.62 13.82
C GLU A 363 15.78 -2.93 13.15
N LYS A 364 16.29 -1.85 13.73
CA LYS A 364 17.44 -1.10 13.21
C LYS A 364 18.67 -1.98 13.05
N SER A 365 18.93 -2.88 13.99
CA SER A 365 20.07 -3.81 13.95
C SER A 365 19.93 -4.93 12.90
N LEU A 366 18.69 -5.35 12.61
CA LEU A 366 18.39 -6.43 11.66
C LEU A 366 18.00 -5.93 10.28
N ARG A 367 17.80 -4.62 10.10
CA ARG A 367 17.27 -4.00 8.87
C ARG A 367 17.95 -4.45 7.59
N TYR A 368 19.29 -4.52 7.59
CA TYR A 368 20.05 -4.99 6.42
C TYR A 368 19.81 -6.46 6.12
N ALA A 369 19.68 -7.28 7.16
CA ALA A 369 19.39 -8.70 7.03
C ALA A 369 17.96 -8.96 6.50
N LEU A 370 16.99 -8.12 6.91
CA LEU A 370 15.60 -8.19 6.46
C LEU A 370 15.43 -7.87 4.95
N CYS A 371 16.31 -7.06 4.39
CA CYS A 371 16.29 -6.65 2.97
C CYS A 371 17.03 -7.58 2.00
N SER A 372 17.89 -8.48 2.51
CA SER A 372 18.81 -9.28 1.70
C SER A 372 18.31 -10.72 1.52
N GLU A 373 18.03 -11.09 0.27
CA GLU A 373 17.56 -12.44 -0.10
C GLU A 373 18.63 -13.53 0.08
N ASN A 374 19.92 -13.14 0.16
CA ASN A 374 21.08 -14.03 0.14
C ASN A 374 21.70 -14.32 1.52
N HIS A 375 21.05 -13.95 2.63
CA HIS A 375 21.57 -14.34 3.94
C HIS A 375 21.48 -15.85 4.15
N LYS A 376 22.63 -16.46 4.47
CA LYS A 376 22.76 -17.91 4.68
C LYS A 376 21.96 -18.44 5.88
N ASN A 377 21.57 -17.59 6.82
CA ASN A 377 20.88 -17.99 8.06
C ASN A 377 19.48 -17.35 8.18
N LYS A 378 18.53 -17.81 7.35
CA LYS A 378 17.11 -17.36 7.40
C LYS A 378 16.43 -17.70 8.73
N ASP A 379 16.69 -18.90 9.24
CA ASP A 379 16.14 -19.37 10.52
C ASP A 379 16.69 -18.56 11.71
N GLU A 380 17.93 -18.07 11.63
CA GLU A 380 18.53 -17.27 12.69
C GLU A 380 17.83 -15.93 12.88
N ILE A 381 17.41 -15.27 11.79
CA ILE A 381 16.64 -14.01 11.87
C ILE A 381 15.30 -14.26 12.57
N ILE A 382 14.57 -15.31 12.15
CA ILE A 382 13.29 -15.70 12.77
C ILE A 382 13.50 -16.00 14.26
N ARG A 383 14.54 -16.77 14.58
CA ARG A 383 14.92 -17.12 15.95
C ARG A 383 15.24 -15.89 16.80
N ILE A 384 15.95 -14.89 16.26
CA ILE A 384 16.25 -13.66 16.99
C ILE A 384 14.95 -12.89 17.33
N PHE A 385 14.04 -12.76 16.36
CA PHE A 385 12.74 -12.10 16.59
C PHE A 385 11.88 -12.84 17.61
N GLU A 386 11.81 -14.17 17.53
CA GLU A 386 11.02 -15.01 18.43
C GLU A 386 11.63 -15.06 19.82
N ASN A 387 12.96 -15.16 19.95
CA ASN A 387 13.64 -15.06 21.24
C ASN A 387 13.40 -13.69 21.88
N PHE A 388 13.45 -12.61 21.10
CA PHE A 388 13.15 -11.28 21.62
C PHE A 388 11.69 -11.17 22.10
N PHE A 389 10.75 -11.78 21.38
CA PHE A 389 9.34 -11.85 21.76
C PHE A 389 9.12 -12.66 23.05
N LEU A 390 9.80 -13.80 23.21
CA LEU A 390 9.62 -14.71 24.35
C LEU A 390 10.36 -14.27 25.64
N PHE A 391 11.59 -13.74 25.55
CA PHE A 391 12.46 -13.57 26.72
C PHE A 391 12.46 -12.17 27.35
N LYS A 392 12.05 -11.11 26.63
CA LYS A 392 12.19 -9.72 27.12
C LYS A 392 10.88 -9.04 27.57
N GLY A 393 9.79 -9.78 27.71
CA GLY A 393 8.52 -9.25 28.24
C GLY A 393 7.84 -8.19 27.37
N LEU A 394 8.33 -7.97 26.14
CA LEU A 394 7.74 -7.07 25.13
C LEU A 394 6.64 -7.77 24.33
N HIS A 395 5.86 -8.66 24.97
CA HIS A 395 4.73 -9.38 24.38
C HIS A 395 3.63 -8.46 23.81
N ARG A 396 3.77 -7.13 23.87
CA ARG A 396 2.72 -6.17 23.51
C ARG A 396 2.92 -5.47 22.16
N CYS A 397 4.03 -5.71 21.47
CA CYS A 397 4.39 -4.95 20.28
C CYS A 397 3.96 -5.64 18.98
N LYS A 398 2.79 -5.26 18.44
CA LYS A 398 2.27 -5.80 17.16
C LYS A 398 3.16 -5.47 15.97
N LEU A 399 3.79 -4.30 15.94
CA LEU A 399 4.64 -3.88 14.82
C LEU A 399 5.79 -4.86 14.55
N GLN A 400 6.38 -5.43 15.60
CA GLN A 400 7.43 -6.46 15.47
C GLN A 400 6.92 -7.70 14.72
N ILE A 401 5.71 -8.16 15.07
CA ILE A 401 5.07 -9.31 14.43
C ILE A 401 4.78 -9.00 12.95
N ILE A 402 4.37 -7.77 12.65
CA ILE A 402 4.09 -7.34 11.29
C ILE A 402 5.38 -7.24 10.46
N TRP A 403 6.50 -6.78 11.05
CA TRP A 403 7.80 -6.75 10.36
C TRP A 403 8.27 -8.16 9.96
N ILE A 404 8.18 -9.15 10.87
CA ILE A 404 8.55 -10.53 10.55
C ILE A 404 7.58 -11.16 9.54
N ALA A 405 6.28 -10.87 9.61
CA ALA A 405 5.31 -11.33 8.62
C ALA A 405 5.63 -10.78 7.21
N ASN A 406 5.96 -9.48 7.10
CA ASN A 406 6.39 -8.87 5.85
C ASN A 406 7.70 -9.47 5.32
N TYR A 407 8.65 -9.78 6.20
CA TYR A 407 9.88 -10.49 5.83
C TYR A 407 9.58 -11.87 5.23
N CYS A 408 8.71 -12.66 5.89
CA CYS A 408 8.28 -13.97 5.40
C CYS A 408 7.58 -13.87 4.04
N LEU A 409 6.71 -12.86 3.86
CA LEU A 409 5.93 -12.68 2.65
C LEU A 409 6.79 -12.23 1.46
N PHE A 410 7.59 -11.18 1.62
CA PHE A 410 8.28 -10.54 0.50
C PHE A 410 9.71 -11.05 0.29
N THR A 411 10.46 -11.29 1.37
CA THR A 411 11.86 -11.72 1.29
C THR A 411 11.96 -13.25 1.19
N LEU A 412 11.20 -13.99 1.99
CA LEU A 412 11.18 -15.47 1.92
C LEU A 412 10.20 -16.01 0.88
N LYS A 413 9.26 -15.19 0.38
CA LYS A 413 8.21 -15.59 -0.57
C LYS A 413 7.35 -16.75 -0.05
N ASN A 414 7.08 -16.76 1.26
CA ASN A 414 6.26 -17.78 1.92
C ASN A 414 5.04 -17.14 2.60
N GLY A 415 3.90 -17.16 1.90
CA GLY A 415 2.63 -16.60 2.37
C GLY A 415 2.07 -17.31 3.61
N ALA A 416 2.14 -18.64 3.65
CA ALA A 416 1.69 -19.42 4.80
C ALA A 416 2.47 -19.08 6.07
N LEU A 417 3.80 -18.95 5.96
CA LEU A 417 4.63 -18.55 7.11
C LEU A 417 4.30 -17.12 7.58
N ALA A 418 4.08 -16.20 6.64
CA ALA A 418 3.65 -14.84 6.98
C ALA A 418 2.31 -14.84 7.73
N LYS A 419 1.35 -15.68 7.30
CA LYS A 419 0.04 -15.85 7.95
C LYS A 419 0.18 -16.38 9.38
N ILE A 420 1.02 -17.40 9.59
CA ILE A 420 1.34 -17.98 10.90
C ILE A 420 1.97 -16.94 11.83
N LYS A 421 2.91 -16.13 11.33
CA LYS A 421 3.50 -15.07 12.16
C LYS A 421 2.46 -14.00 12.47
N LEU A 422 1.66 -13.59 11.50
CA LEU A 422 0.65 -12.55 11.67
C LEU A 422 -0.50 -12.95 12.60
N SER A 423 -0.87 -14.23 12.70
CA SER A 423 -1.95 -14.67 13.60
C SER A 423 -1.65 -14.33 15.07
N LYS A 424 -0.38 -14.35 15.47
CA LYS A 424 0.08 -13.92 16.80
C LYS A 424 -0.23 -12.44 17.10
N ALA A 425 -0.42 -11.60 16.09
CA ALA A 425 -0.76 -10.18 16.30
C ALA A 425 -2.21 -10.00 16.81
N LYS A 426 -3.13 -10.92 16.50
CA LYS A 426 -4.54 -10.80 16.90
C LYS A 426 -4.79 -11.06 18.39
N SER A 427 -3.99 -11.91 19.01
CA SER A 427 -4.06 -12.14 20.47
C SER A 427 -3.60 -10.92 21.27
N LEU A 428 -2.88 -9.99 20.65
CA LEU A 428 -2.39 -8.78 21.31
C LEU A 428 -3.45 -7.66 21.29
N SER A 429 -3.78 -7.14 22.47
CA SER A 429 -4.65 -5.97 22.63
C SER A 429 -3.85 -4.66 22.60
N GLU A 430 -3.12 -4.38 21.51
CA GLU A 430 -2.44 -3.09 21.35
C GLU A 430 -3.39 -2.03 20.77
N TRP A 431 -3.40 -0.83 21.36
CA TRP A 431 -4.28 0.28 20.99
C TRP A 431 -3.77 1.14 19.82
N SER A 432 -2.56 0.88 19.31
CA SER A 432 -1.98 1.72 18.25
C SER A 432 -2.73 1.58 16.92
N LEU A 433 -3.30 2.67 16.43
CA LEU A 433 -3.97 2.73 15.13
C LEU A 433 -3.03 2.30 13.98
N GLU A 434 -1.75 2.68 14.06
CA GLU A 434 -0.72 2.28 13.09
C GLU A 434 -0.62 0.76 12.98
N ALA A 435 -0.38 0.05 14.09
CA ALA A 435 -0.20 -1.39 14.03
C ALA A 435 -1.47 -2.12 13.58
N ARG A 436 -2.67 -1.66 13.96
CA ARG A 436 -3.94 -2.26 13.50
C ARG A 436 -4.15 -2.07 12.00
N TYR A 437 -3.83 -0.89 11.47
CA TYR A 437 -3.89 -0.65 10.03
C TYR A 437 -2.85 -1.49 9.27
N GLN A 438 -1.63 -1.59 9.79
CA GLN A 438 -0.57 -2.38 9.19
C GLN A 438 -0.84 -3.89 9.26
N GLU A 439 -1.49 -4.37 10.33
CA GLU A 439 -2.02 -5.73 10.45
C GLU A 439 -3.08 -6.00 9.38
N TYR A 440 -4.04 -5.07 9.21
CA TYR A 440 -5.07 -5.13 8.17
C TYR A 440 -4.43 -5.16 6.76
N LEU A 441 -3.47 -4.27 6.50
CA LEU A 441 -2.74 -4.18 5.23
C LEU A 441 -2.02 -5.50 4.92
N CYS A 442 -1.25 -6.02 5.89
CA CYS A 442 -0.51 -7.26 5.73
C CYS A 442 -1.44 -8.45 5.47
N ASN A 443 -2.51 -8.59 6.25
CA ASN A 443 -3.50 -9.66 6.09
C ASN A 443 -4.13 -9.64 4.70
N ARG A 444 -4.48 -8.44 4.20
CA ARG A 444 -5.06 -8.28 2.87
C ARG A 444 -4.09 -8.67 1.76
N ILE A 445 -2.83 -8.26 1.86
CA ILE A 445 -1.81 -8.64 0.86
C ILE A 445 -1.58 -10.15 0.90
N ILE A 446 -1.47 -10.77 2.07
CA ILE A 446 -1.30 -12.23 2.20
C ILE A 446 -2.44 -12.97 1.46
N THR A 447 -3.69 -12.53 1.63
CA THR A 447 -4.84 -13.15 0.93
C THR A 447 -4.78 -13.04 -0.59
N GLU A 448 -4.07 -12.04 -1.15
CA GLU A 448 -3.86 -11.89 -2.60
C GLU A 448 -2.70 -12.77 -3.11
N PHE A 449 -1.71 -13.08 -2.27
CA PHE A 449 -0.50 -13.82 -2.65
C PHE A 449 -0.61 -15.34 -2.47
N ASP A 450 -1.52 -15.84 -1.64
CA ASP A 450 -1.48 -17.22 -1.19
C ASP A 450 -2.11 -18.20 -2.19
N SER A 451 -1.27 -18.97 -2.89
CA SER A 451 -1.66 -20.11 -3.73
C SER A 451 -1.49 -21.45 -3.04
N ASN A 452 -1.22 -21.47 -1.73
CA ASN A 452 -0.95 -22.71 -1.01
C ASN A 452 -2.20 -23.59 -0.92
N GLU A 453 -1.98 -24.91 -1.09
CA GLU A 453 -3.04 -25.92 -1.02
C GLU A 453 -3.71 -25.93 0.36
N SER A 454 -2.94 -25.81 1.44
CA SER A 454 -3.45 -25.80 2.81
C SER A 454 -4.40 -24.62 3.08
N VAL A 455 -4.09 -23.44 2.53
CA VAL A 455 -4.96 -22.25 2.62
C VAL A 455 -6.18 -22.38 1.71
N SER A 456 -6.02 -22.99 0.53
CA SER A 456 -7.14 -23.31 -0.36
C SER A 456 -8.10 -24.30 0.30
N TYR A 457 -7.57 -25.30 1.01
CA TYR A 457 -8.34 -26.28 1.75
C TYR A 457 -9.06 -25.65 2.95
N GLU A 458 -8.40 -24.76 3.69
CA GLU A 458 -9.03 -23.97 4.76
C GLU A 458 -10.24 -23.18 4.24
N ASN A 459 -10.04 -22.39 3.19
CA ASN A 459 -11.11 -21.60 2.58
C ASN A 459 -12.25 -22.48 2.05
N TYR A 460 -11.91 -23.66 1.53
CA TYR A 460 -12.88 -24.68 1.12
C TYR A 460 -13.66 -25.21 2.33
N TYR A 461 -12.97 -25.59 3.41
CA TYR A 461 -13.55 -26.17 4.62
C TYR A 461 -14.54 -25.22 5.30
N HIS A 462 -14.20 -23.93 5.44
CA HIS A 462 -15.14 -22.94 5.96
C HIS A 462 -16.36 -22.77 5.05
N LYS A 463 -16.13 -22.65 3.75
CA LYS A 463 -17.21 -22.40 2.81
C LYS A 463 -18.17 -23.58 2.73
N ILE A 464 -17.65 -24.82 2.76
CA ILE A 464 -18.51 -26.01 2.76
C ILE A 464 -19.30 -26.14 4.06
N ASN A 465 -18.73 -25.81 5.22
CA ASN A 465 -19.46 -25.83 6.48
C ASN A 465 -20.58 -24.77 6.53
N GLN A 466 -20.32 -23.57 6.00
CA GLN A 466 -21.36 -22.55 5.82
C GLN A 466 -22.49 -23.04 4.92
N ILE A 467 -22.14 -23.65 3.77
CA ILE A 467 -23.14 -24.19 2.84
C ILE A 467 -23.94 -25.32 3.50
N LYS A 468 -23.29 -26.26 4.21
CA LYS A 468 -23.97 -27.32 4.96
C LYS A 468 -24.96 -26.77 5.97
N HIS A 469 -24.61 -25.71 6.69
CA HIS A 469 -25.51 -25.09 7.65
C HIS A 469 -26.75 -24.48 6.99
N GLN A 470 -26.58 -23.82 5.85
CA GLN A 470 -27.70 -23.28 5.07
C GLN A 470 -28.54 -24.38 4.42
N ASP A 471 -27.91 -25.46 3.96
CA ASP A 471 -28.59 -26.63 3.40
C ASP A 471 -29.44 -27.34 4.46
N ARG A 472 -28.92 -27.45 5.69
CA ARG A 472 -29.69 -27.91 6.85
C ARG A 472 -30.89 -27.00 7.13
N LYS A 473 -30.68 -25.68 7.14
CA LYS A 473 -31.77 -24.72 7.36
C LYS A 473 -32.85 -24.82 6.29
N LEU A 474 -32.46 -25.04 5.02
CA LEU A 474 -33.41 -25.29 3.94
C LEU A 474 -34.19 -26.59 4.19
N CYS A 475 -33.51 -27.68 4.58
CA CYS A 475 -34.16 -28.94 4.94
C CYS A 475 -35.14 -28.78 6.13
N GLU A 476 -34.77 -28.01 7.15
CA GLU A 476 -35.63 -27.70 8.30
C GLU A 476 -36.88 -26.90 7.85
N ASN A 477 -36.70 -25.88 7.01
CA ASN A 477 -37.81 -25.12 6.43
C ASN A 477 -38.74 -25.99 5.57
N LEU A 478 -38.18 -26.92 4.78
CA LEU A 478 -38.94 -27.89 4.00
C LEU A 478 -39.74 -28.82 4.92
N SER A 479 -39.14 -29.33 6.00
CA SER A 479 -39.84 -30.14 7.00
C SER A 479 -40.99 -29.37 7.63
N SER A 480 -40.74 -28.13 8.08
CA SER A 480 -41.78 -27.28 8.67
C SER A 480 -42.90 -26.95 7.68
N PHE A 481 -42.58 -26.77 6.39
CA PHE A 481 -43.59 -26.60 5.35
C PHE A 481 -44.49 -27.84 5.26
N TRP A 482 -43.92 -29.04 5.19
CA TRP A 482 -44.69 -30.28 5.13
C TRP A 482 -45.49 -30.55 6.42
N GLU A 483 -44.93 -30.25 7.59
CA GLU A 483 -45.63 -30.33 8.87
C GLU A 483 -46.84 -29.38 8.91
N GLU A 484 -46.71 -28.15 8.41
CA GLU A 484 -47.81 -27.19 8.35
C GLU A 484 -48.89 -27.62 7.34
N VAL A 485 -48.49 -28.13 6.16
CA VAL A 485 -49.41 -28.70 5.15
C VAL A 485 -50.21 -29.89 5.70
N THR A 486 -49.57 -30.72 6.52
CA THR A 486 -50.18 -31.93 7.09
C THR A 486 -50.88 -31.68 8.44
N SER A 487 -50.81 -30.44 8.96
CA SER A 487 -51.42 -30.07 10.23
C SER A 487 -52.95 -30.06 10.14
N LYS A 488 -53.62 -30.31 11.27
CA LYS A 488 -55.09 -30.27 11.34
C LYS A 488 -55.66 -28.86 11.15
N ASN A 489 -54.87 -27.82 11.43
CA ASN A 489 -55.26 -26.41 11.38
C ASN A 489 -54.23 -25.63 10.55
N LEU A 490 -54.45 -25.63 9.23
CA LEU A 490 -53.53 -25.04 8.27
C LEU A 490 -53.51 -23.49 8.34
N SER A 491 -52.33 -22.92 8.54
CA SER A 491 -52.07 -21.48 8.48
C SER A 491 -51.47 -21.08 7.13
N PHE A 492 -52.29 -20.50 6.25
CA PHE A 492 -51.84 -19.97 4.97
C PHE A 492 -50.71 -18.94 5.09
N TYR A 493 -50.73 -18.12 6.15
CA TYR A 493 -49.66 -17.15 6.40
C TYR A 493 -48.31 -17.84 6.67
N ASN A 494 -48.30 -18.89 7.50
CA ASN A 494 -47.09 -19.65 7.79
C ASN A 494 -46.56 -20.35 6.53
N LEU A 495 -47.46 -20.93 5.73
CA LEU A 495 -47.10 -21.57 4.46
C LEU A 495 -46.47 -20.61 3.46
N ILE A 496 -47.07 -19.43 3.25
CA ILE A 496 -46.50 -18.43 2.33
C ILE A 496 -45.13 -17.96 2.84
N ARG A 497 -45.00 -17.75 4.15
CA ARG A 497 -43.74 -17.35 4.78
C ARG A 497 -42.65 -18.41 4.62
N THR A 498 -42.95 -19.69 4.89
CA THR A 498 -41.98 -20.78 4.73
C THR A 498 -41.66 -21.03 3.26
N LEU A 499 -42.65 -20.95 2.36
CA LEU A 499 -42.44 -21.06 0.92
C LEU A 499 -41.47 -19.99 0.39
N ASN A 500 -41.67 -18.72 0.73
CA ASN A 500 -40.75 -17.65 0.33
C ASN A 500 -39.34 -17.89 0.89
N SER A 501 -39.22 -18.36 2.14
CA SER A 501 -37.91 -18.69 2.72
C SER A 501 -37.24 -19.91 2.08
N ILE A 502 -38.02 -20.85 1.54
CA ILE A 502 -37.52 -22.01 0.77
C ILE A 502 -37.01 -21.53 -0.58
N ASP A 503 -37.76 -20.69 -1.29
CA ASP A 503 -37.40 -20.16 -2.60
C ASP A 503 -36.10 -19.34 -2.54
N ASP A 504 -36.02 -18.38 -1.60
CA ASP A 504 -34.79 -17.63 -1.30
C ASP A 504 -33.62 -18.56 -0.96
N GLY A 505 -33.89 -19.61 -0.17
CA GLY A 505 -32.89 -20.59 0.24
C GLY A 505 -32.36 -21.43 -0.92
N ILE A 506 -33.23 -21.83 -1.85
CA ILE A 506 -32.91 -22.58 -3.06
C ILE A 506 -32.03 -21.72 -3.99
N GLU A 507 -32.44 -20.48 -4.29
CA GLU A 507 -31.65 -19.61 -5.17
C GLU A 507 -30.26 -19.36 -4.60
N PHE A 508 -30.18 -19.05 -3.30
CA PHE A 508 -28.93 -18.83 -2.59
C PHE A 508 -28.02 -20.06 -2.62
N LEU A 509 -28.51 -21.24 -2.22
CA LEU A 509 -27.71 -22.47 -2.17
C LEU A 509 -27.24 -22.91 -3.55
N ASN A 510 -28.08 -22.77 -4.58
CA ASN A 510 -27.69 -23.10 -5.95
C ASN A 510 -26.54 -22.22 -6.43
N ALA A 511 -26.60 -20.91 -6.18
CA ALA A 511 -25.51 -19.98 -6.50
C ALA A 511 -24.22 -20.33 -5.74
N GLU A 512 -24.35 -20.66 -4.45
CA GLU A 512 -23.23 -21.00 -3.58
C GLU A 512 -22.55 -22.33 -3.97
N TYR A 513 -23.30 -23.39 -4.26
CA TYR A 513 -22.74 -24.65 -4.73
C TYR A 513 -22.08 -24.52 -6.12
N LYS A 514 -22.66 -23.73 -7.03
CA LYS A 514 -22.01 -23.39 -8.31
C LYS A 514 -20.69 -22.66 -8.10
N GLN A 515 -20.65 -21.71 -7.17
CA GLN A 515 -19.41 -21.00 -6.82
C GLN A 515 -18.38 -21.95 -6.18
N LEU A 516 -18.80 -22.85 -5.30
CA LEU A 516 -17.92 -23.81 -4.64
C LEU A 516 -17.28 -24.77 -5.64
N THR A 517 -18.09 -25.34 -6.55
CA THR A 517 -17.62 -26.33 -7.53
C THR A 517 -16.82 -25.72 -8.68
N THR A 518 -17.04 -24.45 -9.02
CA THR A 518 -16.20 -23.72 -9.97
C THR A 518 -14.84 -23.37 -9.37
N LYS A 519 -14.81 -22.89 -8.11
CA LYS A 519 -13.56 -22.54 -7.42
C LYS A 519 -12.73 -23.75 -7.02
N TYR A 520 -13.36 -24.81 -6.50
CA TYR A 520 -12.71 -26.04 -6.03
C TYR A 520 -13.11 -27.24 -6.87
N HIS A 521 -12.87 -27.15 -8.18
CA HIS A 521 -13.24 -28.19 -9.14
C HIS A 521 -12.61 -29.57 -8.87
N ASN A 522 -11.48 -29.61 -8.15
CA ASN A 522 -10.79 -30.85 -7.78
C ASN A 522 -11.33 -31.50 -6.50
N SER A 523 -12.27 -30.87 -5.80
CA SER A 523 -12.88 -31.45 -4.59
C SER A 523 -14.01 -32.41 -4.94
N ARG A 524 -13.78 -33.70 -4.68
CA ARG A 524 -14.80 -34.75 -4.84
C ARG A 524 -16.01 -34.51 -3.93
N ASP A 525 -15.78 -34.12 -2.69
CA ASP A 525 -16.85 -33.92 -1.70
C ASP A 525 -17.77 -32.75 -2.09
N ALA A 526 -17.20 -31.67 -2.64
CA ALA A 526 -17.98 -30.54 -3.17
C ALA A 526 -18.92 -30.97 -4.31
N LEU A 527 -18.40 -31.78 -5.24
CA LEU A 527 -19.16 -32.30 -6.37
C LEU A 527 -20.26 -33.27 -5.93
N ILE A 528 -19.99 -34.13 -4.93
CA ILE A 528 -20.99 -35.05 -4.37
C ILE A 528 -22.12 -34.27 -3.71
N MET A 529 -21.80 -33.28 -2.87
CA MET A 529 -22.83 -32.48 -2.20
C MET A 529 -23.70 -31.73 -3.22
N TYR A 530 -23.07 -31.12 -4.23
CA TYR A 530 -23.82 -30.44 -5.29
C TYR A 530 -24.68 -31.41 -6.13
N PHE A 531 -24.16 -32.60 -6.42
CA PHE A 531 -24.92 -33.67 -7.09
C PHE A 531 -26.14 -34.08 -6.26
N LEU A 532 -25.97 -34.33 -4.96
CA LEU A 532 -27.05 -34.72 -4.06
C LEU A 532 -28.10 -33.61 -3.92
N TYR A 533 -27.66 -32.36 -3.80
CA TYR A 533 -28.54 -31.18 -3.78
C TYR A 533 -29.37 -31.07 -5.07
N MET A 534 -28.72 -31.14 -6.23
CA MET A 534 -29.39 -31.09 -7.54
C MET A 534 -30.41 -32.20 -7.72
N ARG A 535 -30.06 -33.42 -7.33
CA ARG A 535 -30.90 -34.61 -7.52
C ARG A 535 -32.07 -34.67 -6.52
N ASN A 536 -31.80 -34.40 -5.25
CA ASN A 536 -32.76 -34.66 -4.16
C ASN A 536 -33.61 -33.44 -3.80
N ILE A 537 -33.08 -32.22 -3.97
CA ILE A 537 -33.79 -30.98 -3.63
C ILE A 537 -34.38 -30.33 -4.89
N LEU A 538 -33.59 -30.19 -5.95
CA LEU A 538 -34.04 -29.52 -7.18
C LEU A 538 -34.71 -30.45 -8.20
N HIS A 539 -34.55 -31.76 -8.04
CA HIS A 539 -35.00 -32.78 -9.00
C HIS A 539 -34.52 -32.54 -10.45
N ASP A 540 -33.36 -31.88 -10.61
CA ASP A 540 -32.74 -31.61 -11.91
C ASP A 540 -31.84 -32.79 -12.30
N TYR A 541 -32.47 -33.86 -12.79
CA TYR A 541 -31.78 -35.10 -13.14
C TYR A 541 -30.71 -34.88 -14.22
N ASP A 542 -31.00 -34.09 -15.25
CA ASP A 542 -30.10 -33.84 -16.37
C ASP A 542 -28.79 -33.18 -15.93
N ASN A 543 -28.86 -32.14 -15.10
CA ASN A 543 -27.65 -31.50 -14.60
C ASN A 543 -26.96 -32.33 -13.51
N SER A 544 -27.72 -33.09 -12.70
CA SER A 544 -27.14 -34.03 -11.74
C SER A 544 -26.31 -35.12 -12.44
N ASP A 545 -26.79 -35.65 -13.58
CA ASP A 545 -26.08 -36.67 -14.34
C ASP A 545 -24.82 -36.14 -15.01
N LYS A 546 -24.80 -34.87 -15.44
CA LYS A 546 -23.57 -34.20 -15.89
C LYS A 546 -22.52 -34.11 -14.78
N ILE A 547 -22.94 -33.79 -13.55
CA ILE A 547 -22.03 -33.75 -12.39
C ILE A 547 -21.56 -35.16 -12.04
N ASN A 548 -22.45 -36.15 -12.07
CA ASN A 548 -22.14 -37.56 -11.84
C ASN A 548 -21.14 -38.11 -12.87
N TYR A 549 -21.26 -37.72 -14.14
CA TYR A 549 -20.28 -38.05 -15.17
C TYR A 549 -18.89 -37.48 -14.84
N LYS A 550 -18.83 -36.21 -14.40
CA LYS A 550 -17.58 -35.60 -13.92
C LYS A 550 -17.01 -36.35 -12.71
N LEU A 551 -17.83 -36.74 -11.74
CA LEU A 551 -17.42 -37.54 -10.58
C LEU A 551 -16.80 -38.88 -11.01
N ARG A 552 -17.44 -39.61 -11.92
CA ARG A 552 -16.91 -40.88 -12.45
C ARG A 552 -15.60 -40.70 -13.23
N PHE A 553 -15.48 -39.62 -13.98
CA PHE A 553 -14.24 -39.27 -14.66
C PHE A 553 -13.11 -38.99 -13.66
N PHE A 554 -13.39 -38.22 -12.61
CA PHE A 554 -12.45 -37.99 -11.51
C PHE A 554 -12.05 -39.30 -10.81
N ASP A 555 -13.00 -40.18 -10.48
CA ASP A 555 -12.71 -41.46 -9.84
C ASP A 555 -11.81 -42.35 -10.72
N ARG A 556 -11.97 -42.32 -12.05
CA ARG A 556 -11.11 -43.06 -13.01
C ARG A 556 -9.68 -42.49 -13.07
N ILE A 557 -9.55 -41.17 -13.04
CA ILE A 557 -8.22 -40.53 -13.04
C ILE A 557 -7.51 -40.84 -11.72
N PHE A 558 -8.17 -40.64 -10.58
CA PHE A 558 -7.55 -40.87 -9.29
C PHE A 558 -7.25 -42.35 -9.01
N SER A 559 -8.09 -43.28 -9.48
CA SER A 559 -7.81 -44.73 -9.36
C SER A 559 -6.62 -45.20 -10.20
N SER A 560 -6.33 -44.55 -11.33
CA SER A 560 -5.09 -44.83 -12.09
C SER A 560 -3.84 -44.21 -11.45
N ILE A 561 -3.99 -43.11 -10.71
CA ILE A 561 -2.90 -42.44 -9.98
C ILE A 561 -2.64 -43.06 -8.59
N THR A 562 -3.61 -43.75 -7.97
CA THR A 562 -3.47 -44.32 -6.61
C THR A 562 -2.37 -45.38 -6.45
N ASN A 563 -1.79 -45.88 -7.55
CA ASN A 563 -0.61 -46.75 -7.52
C ASN A 563 0.70 -45.98 -7.29
N ASN A 564 0.72 -44.64 -7.44
CA ASN A 564 1.83 -43.81 -7.00
C ASN A 564 1.64 -43.40 -5.54
N THR A 565 2.57 -43.81 -4.69
CA THR A 565 2.64 -43.56 -3.24
C THR A 565 2.80 -42.08 -2.86
N GLN A 566 2.94 -41.17 -3.83
CA GLN A 566 3.41 -39.79 -3.61
C GLN A 566 2.32 -38.70 -3.57
N ASN A 567 1.04 -39.00 -3.80
CA ASN A 567 -0.02 -37.97 -3.87
C ASN A 567 -0.69 -37.65 -2.51
N LEU A 568 0.05 -36.96 -1.64
CA LEU A 568 -0.43 -36.39 -0.38
C LEU A 568 -1.04 -34.99 -0.61
N SER A 569 -2.33 -34.96 -0.97
CA SER A 569 -3.13 -33.74 -1.16
C SER A 569 -4.30 -33.70 -0.19
N CYS A 570 -4.68 -32.49 0.26
CA CYS A 570 -5.86 -32.26 1.10
C CYS A 570 -7.18 -32.47 0.35
N PHE A 571 -7.17 -32.43 -0.99
CA PHE A 571 -8.35 -32.63 -1.82
C PHE A 571 -8.52 -34.08 -2.31
N ASN A 572 -7.58 -34.96 -1.97
CA ASN A 572 -7.66 -36.37 -2.31
C ASN A 572 -8.47 -37.13 -1.24
N SER A 573 -9.62 -37.67 -1.63
CA SER A 573 -10.53 -38.40 -0.72
C SER A 573 -9.97 -39.73 -0.17
N SER A 574 -8.85 -40.21 -0.71
CA SER A 574 -8.18 -41.42 -0.19
C SER A 574 -7.26 -41.16 1.01
N ASN A 575 -6.98 -39.88 1.31
CA ASN A 575 -6.11 -39.47 2.41
C ASN A 575 -6.93 -39.20 3.69
N GLY A 576 -6.38 -39.59 4.83
CA GLY A 576 -6.82 -39.14 6.15
C GLY A 576 -6.37 -37.71 6.39
N ILE A 577 -7.26 -36.88 6.94
CA ILE A 577 -6.99 -35.49 7.25
C ILE A 577 -7.38 -35.24 8.71
N LEU A 578 -6.44 -34.72 9.50
CA LEU A 578 -6.69 -34.19 10.84
C LEU A 578 -6.33 -32.71 10.88
N LEU A 579 -7.18 -31.93 11.54
CA LEU A 579 -6.94 -30.54 11.91
C LEU A 579 -6.62 -30.50 13.40
N ILE A 580 -5.39 -30.10 13.74
CA ILE A 580 -4.86 -30.14 15.11
C ILE A 580 -4.60 -28.70 15.58
N SER A 581 -5.12 -28.32 16.74
CA SER A 581 -4.89 -27.01 17.36
C SER A 581 -3.43 -26.84 17.78
N ASN A 582 -2.88 -25.66 17.51
CA ASN A 582 -1.57 -25.22 18.01
C ASN A 582 -1.71 -24.01 18.96
N GLU A 583 -2.89 -23.77 19.54
CA GLU A 583 -3.08 -22.72 20.55
C GLU A 583 -2.52 -23.16 21.91
N ASP A 584 -2.02 -22.22 22.71
CA ASP A 584 -1.39 -22.51 24.01
C ASP A 584 -2.33 -23.25 24.98
N GLU A 585 -3.63 -22.92 24.97
CA GLU A 585 -4.63 -23.55 25.87
C GLU A 585 -4.95 -24.99 25.47
N ASN A 586 -4.93 -25.28 24.16
CA ASN A 586 -5.46 -26.51 23.56
C ASN A 586 -4.43 -27.19 22.64
N PHE A 587 -3.14 -27.09 22.99
CA PHE A 587 -2.06 -27.51 22.10
C PHE A 587 -2.11 -29.02 21.83
N GLY A 588 -2.17 -29.39 20.54
CA GLY A 588 -2.25 -30.78 20.10
C GLY A 588 -3.66 -31.37 20.08
N GLU A 589 -4.71 -30.62 20.45
CA GLU A 589 -6.09 -31.09 20.39
C GLU A 589 -6.59 -31.24 18.95
N ILE A 590 -7.24 -32.36 18.61
CA ILE A 590 -7.84 -32.57 17.30
C ILE A 590 -9.17 -31.83 17.21
N LEU A 591 -9.22 -30.82 16.34
CA LEU A 591 -10.41 -30.00 16.09
C LEU A 591 -11.35 -30.64 15.07
N SER A 592 -10.82 -31.37 14.09
CA SER A 592 -11.64 -32.01 13.06
C SER A 592 -10.90 -33.17 12.40
N ALA A 593 -11.67 -34.13 11.90
CA ALA A 593 -11.19 -35.31 11.18
C ALA A 593 -12.11 -35.61 9.99
N ASN A 594 -11.54 -36.06 8.87
CA ASN A 594 -12.36 -36.56 7.77
C ASN A 594 -12.74 -38.05 7.97
N SER A 595 -13.72 -38.53 7.19
CA SER A 595 -14.19 -39.91 7.27
C SER A 595 -13.11 -40.95 7.02
N LYS A 596 -12.09 -40.60 6.23
CA LYS A 596 -10.96 -41.49 6.00
C LYS A 596 -10.07 -41.65 7.23
N ALA A 597 -9.77 -40.56 7.95
CA ALA A 597 -9.06 -40.63 9.22
C ALA A 597 -9.85 -41.46 10.25
N MET A 598 -11.18 -41.28 10.34
CA MET A 598 -12.04 -42.12 11.19
C MET A 598 -11.90 -43.61 10.84
N SER A 599 -11.94 -43.94 9.55
CA SER A 599 -11.78 -45.32 9.06
C SER A 599 -10.40 -45.91 9.34
N PHE A 600 -9.37 -45.07 9.44
CA PHE A 600 -8.00 -45.50 9.71
C PHE A 600 -7.79 -45.82 11.19
N PHE A 601 -8.34 -45.01 12.09
CA PHE A 601 -8.21 -45.23 13.53
C PHE A 601 -9.24 -46.21 14.11
N ASN A 602 -10.27 -46.58 13.34
CA ASN A 602 -11.44 -47.34 13.79
C ASN A 602 -12.13 -46.68 14.99
N LEU A 603 -12.28 -45.35 14.92
CA LEU A 603 -12.92 -44.52 15.93
C LEU A 603 -14.08 -43.72 15.32
N SER A 604 -15.06 -43.39 16.16
CA SER A 604 -16.12 -42.46 15.77
C SER A 604 -15.60 -41.01 15.78
N LEU A 605 -16.34 -40.09 15.16
CA LEU A 605 -15.97 -38.67 15.15
C LEU A 605 -15.87 -38.09 16.57
N HIS A 606 -16.83 -38.44 17.45
CA HIS A 606 -16.87 -38.00 18.85
C HIS A 606 -15.68 -38.54 19.67
N ASP A 607 -15.13 -39.70 19.30
CA ASP A 607 -13.96 -40.25 19.98
C ASP A 607 -12.64 -39.61 19.50
N ILE A 608 -12.63 -38.93 18.35
CA ILE A 608 -11.42 -38.31 17.79
C ILE A 608 -11.36 -36.83 18.14
N ILE A 609 -12.46 -36.10 17.96
CA ILE A 609 -12.51 -34.67 18.23
C ILE A 609 -12.32 -34.42 19.73
N GLY A 610 -11.49 -33.44 20.08
CA GLY A 610 -11.17 -33.09 21.47
C GLY A 610 -10.07 -33.93 22.11
N ASN A 611 -9.65 -35.03 21.47
CA ASN A 611 -8.50 -35.80 21.93
C ASN A 611 -7.18 -35.17 21.46
N ASN A 612 -6.13 -35.32 22.28
CA ASN A 612 -4.79 -34.87 21.92
C ASN A 612 -4.13 -35.83 20.93
N ILE A 613 -3.44 -35.31 19.91
CA ILE A 613 -2.70 -36.11 18.92
C ILE A 613 -1.70 -37.09 19.56
N GLN A 614 -1.20 -36.79 20.75
CA GLN A 614 -0.33 -37.68 21.53
C GLN A 614 -0.95 -39.07 21.78
N SER A 615 -2.28 -39.20 21.88
CA SER A 615 -2.93 -40.50 22.10
C SER A 615 -2.78 -41.43 20.89
N PHE A 616 -2.53 -40.87 19.70
CA PHE A 616 -2.33 -41.60 18.45
C PHE A 616 -0.86 -41.85 18.13
N ILE A 617 0.07 -41.33 18.93
CA ILE A 617 1.51 -41.48 18.74
C ILE A 617 2.03 -42.59 19.67
N PRO A 618 2.87 -43.51 19.19
CA PRO A 618 3.44 -44.57 20.01
C PRO A 618 4.44 -44.07 21.06
N GLU A 619 4.42 -44.69 22.24
CA GLU A 619 5.49 -44.53 23.23
C GLU A 619 6.80 -45.14 22.72
N PRO A 620 7.98 -44.58 23.06
CA PRO A 620 8.24 -43.42 23.92
C PRO A 620 8.29 -42.06 23.20
N TYR A 621 7.70 -41.93 21.99
CA TYR A 621 7.93 -40.78 21.11
C TYR A 621 6.94 -39.62 21.29
N LYS A 622 5.90 -39.79 22.11
CA LYS A 622 4.80 -38.82 22.27
C LYS A 622 5.27 -37.40 22.59
N THR A 623 6.11 -37.24 23.61
CA THR A 623 6.59 -35.93 24.09
C THR A 623 7.52 -35.27 23.09
N LYS A 624 8.50 -36.02 22.57
CA LYS A 624 9.49 -35.52 21.61
C LYS A 624 8.83 -34.98 20.33
N ILE A 625 7.77 -35.64 19.85
CA ILE A 625 7.04 -35.20 18.66
C ILE A 625 6.29 -33.89 18.94
N LEU A 626 5.63 -33.81 20.10
CA LEU A 626 4.90 -32.62 20.48
C LEU A 626 5.84 -31.40 20.63
N ASP A 627 7.01 -31.61 21.26
CA ASP A 627 8.04 -30.57 21.40
C ASP A 627 8.55 -30.08 20.04
N LYS A 628 8.72 -30.99 19.07
CA LYS A 628 9.15 -30.63 17.72
C LYS A 628 8.05 -29.91 16.93
N MET A 629 6.79 -30.31 17.08
CA MET A 629 5.66 -29.56 16.52
C MET A 629 5.64 -28.13 17.07
N ASN A 630 5.82 -27.96 18.38
CA ASN A 630 5.88 -26.66 19.03
C ASN A 630 7.08 -25.84 18.50
N HIS A 631 8.27 -26.45 18.44
CA HIS A 631 9.44 -25.81 17.87
C HIS A 631 9.22 -25.37 16.42
N MET A 632 8.49 -26.15 15.62
CA MET A 632 8.19 -25.79 14.23
C MET A 632 7.27 -24.57 14.12
N VAL A 633 6.25 -24.46 14.98
CA VAL A 633 5.36 -23.29 15.03
C VAL A 633 6.14 -22.00 15.33
N HIS A 634 7.09 -22.06 16.26
CA HIS A 634 7.82 -20.87 16.71
C HIS A 634 9.06 -20.55 15.89
N PHE A 635 9.91 -21.52 15.56
CA PHE A 635 11.29 -21.24 15.12
C PHE A 635 11.59 -21.63 13.67
N SER A 636 10.68 -22.34 12.98
CA SER A 636 10.94 -22.83 11.61
C SER A 636 10.72 -21.75 10.53
N SER A 637 11.53 -21.79 9.47
CA SER A 637 11.27 -21.09 8.20
C SER A 637 10.42 -21.89 7.21
N THR A 638 10.13 -23.15 7.49
CA THR A 638 9.25 -24.02 6.69
C THR A 638 7.93 -24.28 7.40
N THR A 639 6.85 -24.28 6.62
CA THR A 639 5.49 -24.57 7.10
C THR A 639 5.08 -26.03 6.90
N ASP A 640 5.79 -26.72 6.02
CA ASP A 640 5.49 -28.08 5.60
C ASP A 640 6.63 -29.01 5.99
N THR A 641 6.28 -30.15 6.57
CA THR A 641 7.17 -31.26 6.83
C THR A 641 6.57 -32.54 6.29
N TYR A 642 7.32 -33.21 5.42
CA TYR A 642 6.97 -34.51 4.89
C TYR A 642 7.60 -35.59 5.76
N PHE A 643 6.87 -36.67 5.94
CA PHE A 643 7.36 -37.84 6.62
C PHE A 643 7.03 -39.07 5.77
N ASN A 644 8.10 -39.70 5.30
CA ASN A 644 8.06 -40.87 4.43
C ASN A 644 8.04 -42.16 5.27
N ASP A 645 8.08 -43.31 4.58
CA ASP A 645 8.01 -44.68 5.11
C ASP A 645 8.60 -44.86 6.53
N GLY A 646 7.89 -45.63 7.36
CA GLY A 646 8.26 -45.91 8.74
C GLY A 646 7.75 -44.90 9.78
N CYS A 647 6.78 -44.05 9.45
CA CYS A 647 6.06 -43.25 10.44
C CYS A 647 4.83 -43.99 10.94
N PHE A 648 4.66 -44.05 12.26
CA PHE A 648 3.63 -44.91 12.85
C PHE A 648 2.63 -44.14 13.70
N PHE A 649 1.36 -44.48 13.53
CA PHE A 649 0.29 -44.12 14.45
C PHE A 649 -0.27 -45.35 15.17
N ILE A 650 -1.05 -45.12 16.22
CA ILE A 650 -1.74 -46.15 16.98
C ILE A 650 -3.24 -46.13 16.68
N SER A 651 -3.81 -47.32 16.47
CA SER A 651 -5.27 -47.54 16.35
C SER A 651 -5.95 -47.72 17.73
N LYS A 652 -7.30 -47.72 17.77
CA LYS A 652 -8.08 -47.97 19.00
C LYS A 652 -7.66 -49.23 19.79
N LYS A 653 -7.19 -50.28 19.10
CA LYS A 653 -6.75 -51.55 19.71
C LYS A 653 -5.28 -51.55 20.14
N ASN A 654 -4.62 -50.41 20.15
CA ASN A 654 -3.19 -50.26 20.42
C ASN A 654 -2.26 -50.92 19.38
N TYR A 655 -2.77 -51.18 18.17
CA TYR A 655 -1.96 -51.69 17.06
C TYR A 655 -1.30 -50.57 16.27
N LEU A 656 -0.11 -50.87 15.78
CA LEU A 656 0.71 -50.01 14.95
C LEU A 656 0.16 -49.90 13.52
N LEU A 657 0.00 -48.66 13.05
CA LEU A 657 -0.40 -48.31 11.70
C LEU A 657 0.76 -47.61 11.01
N GLU A 658 1.36 -48.24 10.01
CA GLU A 658 2.37 -47.61 9.16
C GLU A 658 1.72 -46.58 8.23
N THR A 659 2.26 -45.36 8.23
CA THR A 659 1.69 -44.24 7.50
C THR A 659 2.75 -43.42 6.78
N ILE A 660 2.34 -42.81 5.69
CA ILE A 660 3.08 -41.81 4.93
C ILE A 660 2.25 -40.54 4.99
N GLY A 661 2.88 -39.39 5.20
CA GLY A 661 2.12 -38.16 5.34
C GLY A 661 2.90 -36.86 5.28
N LYS A 662 2.14 -35.79 5.41
CA LYS A 662 2.58 -34.41 5.38
C LYS A 662 1.88 -33.68 6.52
N ALA A 663 2.65 -32.95 7.32
CA ALA A 663 2.12 -31.97 8.25
C ALA A 663 2.36 -30.57 7.66
N SER A 664 1.31 -29.77 7.61
CA SER A 664 1.34 -28.38 7.16
C SER A 664 0.79 -27.49 8.26
N ILE A 665 1.56 -26.53 8.75
CA ILE A 665 1.05 -25.50 9.66
C ILE A 665 0.41 -24.38 8.83
N THR A 666 -0.75 -23.92 9.29
CA THR A 666 -1.41 -22.72 8.79
C THR A 666 -2.07 -21.98 9.96
N SER A 667 -2.68 -20.84 9.69
CA SER A 667 -3.56 -20.17 10.65
C SER A 667 -4.98 -20.05 10.07
N ILE A 668 -5.98 -20.49 10.82
CA ILE A 668 -7.40 -20.47 10.46
C ILE A 668 -8.11 -19.40 11.28
N ASN A 669 -8.62 -18.33 10.65
CA ASN A 669 -9.20 -17.17 11.36
C ASN A 669 -8.30 -16.59 12.48
N SER A 670 -6.98 -16.73 12.31
CA SER A 670 -5.92 -16.41 13.30
C SER A 670 -5.81 -17.33 14.51
N VAL A 671 -6.42 -18.50 14.45
CA VAL A 671 -6.08 -19.65 15.28
C VAL A 671 -4.98 -20.44 14.58
N LEU A 672 -3.91 -20.83 15.27
CA LEU A 672 -2.85 -21.65 14.68
C LEU A 672 -3.27 -23.12 14.63
N VAL A 673 -3.12 -23.75 13.46
CA VAL A 673 -3.58 -25.12 13.23
C VAL A 673 -2.58 -25.91 12.39
N THR A 674 -2.35 -27.16 12.75
CA THR A 674 -1.60 -28.12 11.93
C THR A 674 -2.59 -28.99 11.15
N ILE A 675 -2.49 -28.98 9.82
CA ILE A 675 -3.18 -29.89 8.93
C ILE A 675 -2.27 -31.10 8.71
N LEU A 676 -2.69 -32.25 9.22
CA LEU A 676 -2.01 -33.52 9.02
C LEU A 676 -2.73 -34.31 7.94
N VAL A 677 -2.07 -34.49 6.79
CA VAL A 677 -2.55 -35.32 5.68
C VAL A 677 -1.75 -36.61 5.67
N PHE A 678 -2.39 -37.75 5.80
CA PHE A 678 -1.70 -39.04 5.88
C PHE A 678 -2.47 -40.15 5.18
N LYS A 679 -1.76 -41.19 4.81
CA LYS A 679 -2.31 -42.41 4.20
C LYS A 679 -1.67 -43.61 4.88
N ILE A 680 -2.46 -44.64 5.17
CA ILE A 680 -1.92 -45.91 5.64
C ILE A 680 -1.15 -46.56 4.50
N ASN A 681 0.11 -46.92 4.77
CA ASN A 681 0.91 -47.71 3.85
C ASN A 681 0.32 -49.12 3.79
N ARG A 682 -0.13 -49.56 2.62
CA ARG A 682 -0.70 -50.91 2.44
C ARG A 682 0.43 -51.84 2.05
N THR A 683 1.28 -52.13 3.00
CA THR A 683 2.41 -53.05 2.88
C THR A 683 1.96 -54.49 3.17
N GLN A 684 2.65 -55.47 2.58
CA GLN A 684 2.40 -56.89 2.88
C GLN A 684 3.19 -57.36 4.11
N HIS A 685 4.24 -56.63 4.48
CA HIS A 685 4.99 -56.84 5.71
C HIS A 685 4.25 -56.34 6.96
N GLN A 686 4.71 -56.82 8.12
CA GLN A 686 4.23 -56.40 9.43
C GLN A 686 5.36 -55.72 10.20
N ALA A 687 5.03 -54.73 11.04
CA ALA A 687 6.01 -53.89 11.72
C ALA A 687 5.86 -53.95 13.25
N ALA A 688 6.98 -53.88 13.96
CA ALA A 688 7.04 -53.71 15.40
C ALA A 688 8.03 -52.61 15.78
N LEU A 689 7.59 -51.66 16.62
CA LEU A 689 8.47 -50.67 17.22
C LEU A 689 9.27 -51.30 18.34
N VAL A 690 10.58 -51.06 18.35
CA VAL A 690 11.48 -51.66 19.33
C VAL A 690 12.42 -50.66 19.99
N SER A 691 12.94 -50.99 21.17
CA SER A 691 14.05 -50.28 21.79
C SER A 691 15.38 -50.56 21.07
N GLU A 692 16.44 -49.82 21.39
CA GLU A 692 17.79 -50.11 20.89
C GLU A 692 18.28 -51.49 21.36
N GLU A 693 17.80 -51.94 22.51
CA GLU A 693 18.05 -53.27 23.07
C GLU A 693 17.16 -54.37 22.48
N GLY A 694 16.15 -54.01 21.67
CA GLY A 694 15.24 -54.92 20.98
C GLY A 694 13.94 -55.25 21.73
N GLU A 695 13.58 -54.50 22.78
CA GLU A 695 12.27 -54.66 23.46
C GLU A 695 11.14 -54.11 22.60
N ILE A 696 10.06 -54.88 22.41
CA ILE A 696 8.92 -54.47 21.59
C ILE A 696 8.00 -53.53 22.39
N TYR A 697 7.81 -52.31 21.89
CA TYR A 697 6.85 -51.36 22.47
C TYR A 697 5.42 -51.60 21.97
N CYS A 698 5.27 -51.74 20.65
CA CYS A 698 3.98 -51.95 19.99
C CYS A 698 4.19 -52.52 18.59
N TYR A 699 3.16 -53.14 18.04
CA TYR A 699 3.25 -53.93 16.81
C TYR A 699 1.95 -53.88 16.00
N SER A 700 2.03 -54.18 14.70
CA SER A 700 0.86 -54.23 13.81
C SER A 700 0.01 -55.47 14.09
N GLU A 701 -1.29 -55.44 13.76
CA GLU A 701 -2.26 -56.50 14.12
C GLU A 701 -1.81 -57.90 13.65
N GLY A 702 -1.28 -58.00 12.43
CA GLY A 702 -0.79 -59.27 11.87
C GLY A 702 0.59 -59.71 12.34
N PHE A 703 1.33 -58.86 13.07
CA PHE A 703 2.71 -59.19 13.49
C PHE A 703 2.74 -60.44 14.40
N SER A 704 1.77 -60.55 15.31
CA SER A 704 1.68 -61.69 16.23
C SER A 704 1.40 -63.01 15.53
N GLU A 705 0.61 -63.00 14.46
CA GLU A 705 0.27 -64.19 13.67
C GLU A 705 1.51 -64.71 12.93
N ILE A 706 2.26 -63.81 12.30
CA ILE A 706 3.49 -64.20 11.58
C ILE A 706 4.60 -64.57 12.56
N ALA A 707 4.66 -63.94 13.74
CA ALA A 707 5.63 -64.27 14.79
C ALA A 707 5.31 -65.59 15.54
N GLY A 708 4.19 -66.26 15.27
CA GLY A 708 3.86 -67.58 15.83
C GLY A 708 2.72 -67.64 16.86
N ASN A 709 1.74 -66.71 16.80
CA ASN A 709 0.52 -66.68 17.63
C ASN A 709 0.74 -66.50 19.15
N CYS A 710 1.39 -65.42 19.55
CA CYS A 710 1.45 -64.99 20.96
C CYS A 710 0.40 -63.91 21.27
N ASN A 711 -0.33 -64.04 22.38
CA ASN A 711 -1.45 -63.13 22.72
C ASN A 711 -1.02 -61.68 23.05
N ASN A 712 0.22 -61.45 23.50
CA ASN A 712 0.77 -60.11 23.71
C ASN A 712 2.28 -60.12 23.54
N LEU A 713 2.80 -59.29 22.64
CA LEU A 713 4.23 -59.19 22.34
C LEU A 713 4.90 -57.95 22.97
N ALA A 714 4.13 -57.02 23.51
CA ALA A 714 4.66 -55.80 24.10
C ALA A 714 5.46 -56.12 25.38
N GLY A 715 6.64 -55.51 25.52
CA GLY A 715 7.60 -55.75 26.61
C GLY A 715 8.50 -56.98 26.41
N LEU A 716 8.30 -57.79 25.37
CA LEU A 716 9.20 -58.90 25.04
C LEU A 716 10.36 -58.43 24.18
N ASN A 717 11.52 -59.05 24.35
CA ASN A 717 12.68 -58.78 23.50
C ASN A 717 12.60 -59.59 22.20
N ILE A 718 12.86 -58.98 21.05
CA ILE A 718 12.89 -59.65 19.74
C ILE A 718 13.80 -60.88 19.72
N LYS A 719 14.94 -60.83 20.43
CA LYS A 719 15.87 -61.96 20.51
C LYS A 719 15.28 -63.15 21.29
N SER A 720 14.40 -62.89 22.26
CA SER A 720 13.68 -63.94 22.99
C SER A 720 12.57 -64.59 22.15
N LEU A 721 11.96 -63.81 21.24
CA LEU A 721 10.96 -64.30 20.29
C LEU A 721 11.58 -65.14 19.18
N PHE A 722 12.78 -64.79 18.75
CA PHE A 722 13.52 -65.51 17.71
C PHE A 722 14.90 -65.91 18.22
N PRO A 723 15.04 -67.09 18.87
CA PRO A 723 16.29 -67.55 19.47
C PRO A 723 17.47 -67.61 18.48
N CYS A 724 17.19 -67.72 17.18
CA CYS A 724 18.20 -67.64 16.12
C CYS A 724 18.94 -66.30 16.05
N LEU A 725 18.43 -65.24 16.70
CA LEU A 725 19.02 -63.90 16.75
C LEU A 725 19.83 -63.62 18.03
N GLU A 726 19.85 -64.55 18.99
CA GLU A 726 20.41 -64.32 20.33
C GLU A 726 21.92 -64.01 20.30
N LYS A 727 22.64 -64.53 19.29
CA LYS A 727 24.09 -64.30 19.08
C LYS A 727 24.41 -63.30 17.96
N THR A 728 23.39 -62.66 17.38
CA THR A 728 23.54 -61.83 16.19
C THR A 728 23.31 -60.36 16.56
N GLU A 729 24.27 -59.49 16.25
CA GLU A 729 24.04 -58.04 16.31
C GLU A 729 23.10 -57.65 15.17
N LEU A 730 21.97 -57.02 15.51
CA LEU A 730 21.00 -56.53 14.54
C LEU A 730 21.57 -55.29 13.85
N GLN A 731 21.95 -55.44 12.59
CA GLN A 731 22.40 -54.33 11.75
C GLN A 731 21.20 -53.77 10.97
N PRO A 732 21.17 -52.45 10.72
CA PRO A 732 20.14 -51.84 9.89
C PRO A 732 20.17 -52.42 8.47
N LEU A 733 19.00 -52.60 7.86
CA LEU A 733 18.81 -53.01 6.45
C LEU A 733 19.37 -54.40 6.09
N THR A 734 19.85 -55.19 7.06
CA THR A 734 20.27 -56.57 6.84
C THR A 734 19.11 -57.53 7.07
N PRO A 735 18.71 -58.36 6.08
CA PRO A 735 17.65 -59.34 6.26
C PRO A 735 18.14 -60.60 6.98
N TYR A 736 17.47 -60.95 8.07
CA TYR A 736 17.72 -62.15 8.87
C TYR A 736 16.64 -63.19 8.61
N HIS A 737 17.04 -64.40 8.20
CA HIS A 737 16.09 -65.48 7.97
C HIS A 737 15.66 -66.12 9.30
N ILE A 738 14.35 -66.28 9.52
CA ILE A 738 13.80 -66.91 10.72
C ILE A 738 13.39 -68.36 10.41
N PRO A 739 14.18 -69.38 10.84
CA PRO A 739 13.83 -70.78 10.64
C PRO A 739 12.67 -71.20 11.56
N GLY A 740 11.69 -71.93 11.02
CA GLY A 740 10.61 -72.57 11.80
C GLY A 740 9.21 -71.94 11.71
N LEU A 741 9.06 -70.82 11.00
CA LEU A 741 7.75 -70.23 10.68
C LEU A 741 7.18 -70.78 9.36
N LYS A 742 5.86 -70.67 9.16
CA LYS A 742 5.22 -71.04 7.88
C LYS A 742 5.67 -70.05 6.80
N SER A 743 6.23 -70.58 5.70
CA SER A 743 6.91 -69.89 4.56
C SER A 743 8.22 -69.15 4.90
N GLU A 744 9.09 -68.93 3.90
CA GLU A 744 10.33 -68.15 4.07
C GLU A 744 9.98 -66.79 4.70
N THR A 745 10.39 -66.57 5.95
CA THR A 745 10.13 -65.30 6.66
C THR A 745 11.46 -64.62 6.96
N ILE A 746 11.56 -63.34 6.63
CA ILE A 746 12.73 -62.51 6.94
C ILE A 746 12.37 -61.42 7.94
N LEU A 747 13.34 -61.08 8.79
CA LEU A 747 13.29 -59.98 9.74
C LEU A 747 14.31 -58.93 9.34
N ILE A 748 13.90 -57.66 9.32
CA ILE A 748 14.76 -56.53 8.95
C ILE A 748 14.67 -55.47 10.04
N PHE A 749 15.81 -55.07 10.58
CA PHE A 749 15.90 -53.95 11.51
C PHE A 749 16.10 -52.65 10.74
N MET A 750 15.35 -51.61 11.09
CA MET A 750 15.34 -50.33 10.41
C MET A 750 15.22 -49.17 11.39
N HIS A 751 15.59 -47.98 10.92
CA HIS A 751 15.30 -46.73 11.60
C HIS A 751 14.49 -45.85 10.68
N SER A 752 13.41 -45.28 11.18
CA SER A 752 12.70 -44.20 10.49
C SER A 752 13.04 -42.88 11.13
N GLU A 753 12.95 -41.81 10.36
CA GLU A 753 13.21 -40.46 10.84
C GLU A 753 11.90 -39.66 10.80
N PHE A 754 11.38 -39.31 11.99
CA PHE A 754 10.21 -38.46 12.12
C PHE A 754 10.58 -37.15 12.80
N TYR A 755 10.47 -36.03 12.08
CA TYR A 755 10.99 -34.72 12.50
C TYR A 755 12.46 -34.74 12.96
N SER A 756 13.33 -35.61 12.44
CA SER A 756 14.69 -35.84 12.97
C SER A 756 14.79 -36.57 14.30
N ILE A 757 13.78 -37.37 14.64
CA ILE A 757 13.84 -38.37 15.70
C ILE A 757 14.04 -39.72 15.02
N LYS A 758 15.11 -40.45 15.35
CA LYS A 758 15.31 -41.82 14.89
C LYS A 758 14.43 -42.76 15.71
N ILE A 759 13.59 -43.51 15.01
CA ILE A 759 12.64 -44.46 15.58
C ILE A 759 13.09 -45.86 15.10
N PRO A 760 13.74 -46.66 15.95
CA PRO A 760 14.02 -48.07 15.66
C PRO A 760 12.72 -48.89 15.53
N TYR A 761 12.65 -49.67 14.46
CA TYR A 761 11.56 -50.61 14.22
C TYR A 761 12.06 -51.84 13.47
N VAL A 762 11.26 -52.90 13.51
CA VAL A 762 11.53 -54.16 12.84
C VAL A 762 10.39 -54.51 11.90
N LEU A 763 10.76 -54.90 10.69
CA LEU A 763 9.86 -55.45 9.70
C LEU A 763 9.95 -56.97 9.67
N LEU A 764 8.81 -57.61 9.55
CA LEU A 764 8.68 -59.05 9.44
C LEU A 764 7.89 -59.36 8.17
N ILE A 765 8.55 -60.02 7.23
CA ILE A 765 8.11 -60.16 5.83
C ILE A 765 7.96 -61.64 5.50
N ASN A 766 6.77 -62.03 5.03
CA ASN A 766 6.45 -63.40 4.61
C ASN A 766 5.99 -63.47 3.13
N ASP A 767 5.99 -62.33 2.41
CA ASP A 767 5.69 -62.32 0.98
C ASP A 767 6.95 -62.67 0.16
N PRO A 768 6.94 -63.77 -0.63
CA PRO A 768 8.09 -64.15 -1.46
C PRO A 768 8.52 -63.07 -2.45
N ASN A 769 7.59 -62.26 -2.98
CA ASN A 769 7.95 -61.20 -3.93
C ASN A 769 8.72 -60.07 -3.24
N GLU A 770 8.31 -59.71 -2.02
CA GLU A 770 8.98 -58.70 -1.22
C GLU A 770 10.35 -59.20 -0.71
N ILE A 771 10.44 -60.48 -0.33
CA ILE A 771 11.71 -61.12 0.07
C ILE A 771 12.73 -61.10 -1.06
N ILE A 772 12.32 -61.33 -2.30
CA ILE A 772 13.20 -61.25 -3.48
C ILE A 772 13.73 -59.82 -3.66
N LYS A 773 12.88 -58.78 -3.49
CA LYS A 773 13.31 -57.38 -3.55
C LYS A 773 14.33 -57.04 -2.47
N TRP A 774 14.11 -57.52 -1.24
CA TRP A 774 15.06 -57.31 -0.15
C TRP A 774 16.36 -58.12 -0.29
N LYS A 775 16.38 -59.15 -1.14
CA LYS A 775 17.62 -59.87 -1.51
C LYS A 775 18.44 -59.11 -2.58
N ASP A 776 17.86 -58.12 -3.28
CA ASP A 776 18.55 -57.27 -4.28
C ASP A 776 19.27 -56.07 -3.63
N GLU A 777 20.58 -55.91 -3.87
CA GLU A 777 21.40 -54.82 -3.33
C GLU A 777 21.03 -53.44 -3.89
N ASN A 778 20.53 -53.35 -5.13
CA ASN A 778 20.12 -52.07 -5.74
C ASN A 778 18.86 -51.51 -5.08
N TRP A 779 17.96 -52.39 -4.61
CA TRP A 779 16.76 -51.99 -3.89
C TRP A 779 17.10 -51.44 -2.49
N ARG A 780 18.07 -52.05 -1.80
CA ARG A 780 18.53 -51.60 -0.47
C ARG A 780 19.16 -50.21 -0.53
N THR A 781 20.02 -49.96 -1.52
CA THR A 781 20.66 -48.65 -1.72
C THR A 781 19.66 -47.55 -2.11
N GLN A 782 18.61 -47.88 -2.86
CA GLN A 782 17.55 -46.93 -3.21
C GLN A 782 16.67 -46.54 -2.00
N TYR A 783 16.50 -47.46 -1.04
CA TYR A 783 15.80 -47.21 0.23
C TYR A 783 16.61 -46.32 1.19
N ASP A 784 17.94 -46.45 1.20
CA ASP A 784 18.85 -45.57 1.98
C ASP A 784 18.89 -44.13 1.43
N PHE A 785 18.85 -43.97 0.10
CA PHE A 785 18.88 -42.65 -0.55
C PHE A 785 17.57 -41.86 -0.42
N SER A 786 16.43 -42.53 -0.21
CA SER A 786 15.12 -41.88 -0.08
C SER A 786 14.87 -41.26 1.32
N SER A 787 15.62 -41.70 2.35
CA SER A 787 15.60 -41.06 3.68
C SER A 787 16.42 -39.78 3.76
N GLU A 788 17.49 -39.63 2.96
CA GLU A 788 18.38 -38.45 3.06
C GLU A 788 17.99 -37.26 2.18
N ASN A 789 17.14 -37.45 1.16
CA ASN A 789 16.68 -36.38 0.29
C ASN A 789 15.16 -36.33 0.22
N SER A 790 14.53 -35.44 1.00
CA SER A 790 13.13 -35.07 0.84
C SER A 790 12.94 -34.35 -0.52
N VAL A 791 12.77 -35.12 -1.58
CA VAL A 791 12.44 -34.59 -2.91
C VAL A 791 11.08 -33.92 -2.81
N ARG A 792 11.07 -32.58 -2.91
CA ARG A 792 9.84 -31.80 -2.97
C ARG A 792 9.01 -32.28 -4.16
N PRO A 793 7.75 -32.70 -3.99
CA PRO A 793 6.89 -32.93 -5.13
C PRO A 793 6.70 -31.59 -5.87
N THR A 794 7.04 -31.55 -7.15
CA THR A 794 6.73 -30.41 -8.01
C THR A 794 5.21 -30.25 -8.10
N PRO A 795 4.66 -29.03 -7.92
CA PRO A 795 3.23 -28.81 -8.05
C PRO A 795 2.79 -29.19 -9.46
N PHE A 796 1.85 -30.14 -9.54
CA PHE A 796 1.31 -30.62 -10.80
C PHE A 796 0.38 -29.54 -11.38
N SER A 797 0.89 -28.75 -12.32
CA SER A 797 0.02 -27.94 -13.18
C SER A 797 -0.68 -28.89 -14.15
N PHE A 798 -2.01 -28.94 -14.12
CA PHE A 798 -2.83 -29.57 -15.16
C PHE A 798 -2.67 -28.77 -16.48
N GLN A 799 -1.53 -28.90 -17.12
CA GLN A 799 -1.41 -28.60 -18.53
C GLN A 799 -2.04 -29.80 -19.23
N MET A 800 -3.20 -29.59 -19.85
CA MET A 800 -3.97 -30.61 -20.56
C MET A 800 -3.05 -31.65 -21.21
N LEU A 801 -3.11 -32.88 -20.69
CA LEU A 801 -2.67 -34.06 -21.43
C LEU A 801 -3.46 -34.06 -22.75
N LYS A 802 -2.87 -33.53 -23.81
CA LYS A 802 -3.24 -33.86 -25.18
C LYS A 802 -2.92 -35.34 -25.36
N SER A 803 -3.87 -36.18 -24.96
CA SER A 803 -3.88 -37.58 -25.36
C SER A 803 -3.96 -37.59 -26.89
N SER A 804 -2.89 -38.08 -27.52
CA SER A 804 -2.91 -38.59 -28.87
C SER A 804 -3.91 -39.76 -28.92
N VAL A 805 -5.17 -39.43 -29.20
CA VAL A 805 -6.18 -40.39 -29.62
C VAL A 805 -6.54 -40.01 -31.04
N SER A 806 -6.39 -40.99 -31.91
CA SER A 806 -6.61 -40.95 -33.35
C SER A 806 -7.90 -40.23 -33.71
N GLU A 807 -7.78 -39.31 -34.66
CA GLU A 807 -8.88 -38.72 -35.41
C GLU A 807 -9.67 -39.80 -36.15
N GLU A 808 -10.96 -39.92 -35.85
CA GLU A 808 -11.94 -40.44 -36.79
C GLU A 808 -13.23 -39.61 -36.70
N ASN A 809 -13.46 -38.85 -37.78
CA ASN A 809 -14.74 -38.40 -38.35
C ASN A 809 -15.77 -37.62 -37.49
N SER A 810 -15.67 -36.27 -37.57
CA SER A 810 -16.71 -35.24 -37.87
C SER A 810 -18.18 -35.34 -37.36
N PRO A 811 -19.00 -34.25 -37.31
CA PRO A 811 -18.75 -32.85 -37.70
C PRO A 811 -19.21 -31.77 -36.68
N LEU A 812 -18.71 -30.56 -36.95
CA LEU A 812 -19.21 -29.21 -36.64
C LEU A 812 -20.49 -29.05 -35.79
N LEU A 813 -20.39 -28.24 -34.74
CA LEU A 813 -21.35 -27.16 -34.50
C LEU A 813 -20.75 -26.01 -33.68
N SER A 814 -20.82 -24.83 -34.31
CA SER A 814 -20.76 -23.44 -33.79
C SER A 814 -19.66 -23.03 -32.81
N LYS A 815 -18.64 -22.39 -33.38
CA LYS A 815 -18.00 -21.20 -32.80
C LYS A 815 -19.05 -20.11 -32.64
N GLU A 816 -19.24 -19.62 -31.43
CA GLU A 816 -19.57 -18.21 -31.18
C GLU A 816 -19.38 -17.86 -29.69
N ALA A 817 -18.89 -16.65 -29.46
CA ALA A 817 -18.77 -15.94 -28.18
C ALA A 817 -17.67 -16.39 -27.19
N LEU A 818 -16.50 -15.77 -27.29
CA LEU A 818 -16.06 -14.73 -26.34
C LEU A 818 -14.62 -14.32 -26.64
N GLY A 819 -14.47 -13.14 -27.22
CA GLY A 819 -13.20 -12.44 -27.27
C GLY A 819 -12.85 -11.88 -25.89
N HIS A 820 -11.58 -12.00 -25.53
CA HIS A 820 -10.83 -10.91 -24.91
C HIS A 820 -9.34 -11.22 -25.07
N ASP A 821 -8.76 -10.62 -26.10
CA ASP A 821 -7.33 -10.33 -26.17
C ASP A 821 -6.96 -9.48 -24.95
N TYR A 822 -5.94 -9.93 -24.20
CA TYR A 822 -4.86 -9.14 -23.60
C TYR A 822 -4.02 -10.09 -22.78
N LEU A 823 -2.85 -10.51 -23.30
CA LEU A 823 -1.60 -10.80 -22.57
C LEU A 823 -0.60 -11.50 -23.50
N SER A 824 0.18 -10.71 -24.24
CA SER A 824 1.50 -11.12 -24.72
C SER A 824 2.40 -9.90 -24.76
N ASP A 825 3.41 -9.89 -23.89
CA ASP A 825 4.77 -9.37 -24.14
C ASP A 825 5.47 -9.05 -22.82
N GLU A 826 6.10 -10.04 -22.18
CA GLU A 826 7.28 -9.81 -21.32
C GLU A 826 8.01 -11.10 -20.86
N THR A 827 8.19 -12.10 -21.71
CA THR A 827 8.94 -13.34 -21.35
C THR A 827 9.97 -13.83 -22.36
N THR A 828 10.61 -12.91 -23.08
CA THR A 828 11.77 -13.25 -23.93
C THR A 828 12.89 -12.21 -23.83
N LYS A 829 13.55 -12.14 -22.66
CA LYS A 829 14.84 -11.42 -22.54
C LYS A 829 15.77 -11.84 -21.39
N ILE A 830 15.66 -13.07 -20.88
CA ILE A 830 16.55 -13.57 -19.81
C ILE A 830 17.05 -14.99 -20.13
N ILE A 831 17.68 -15.20 -21.28
CA ILE A 831 18.62 -16.31 -21.48
C ILE A 831 19.65 -15.87 -22.52
N LYS A 832 20.73 -15.24 -22.06
CA LYS A 832 22.05 -15.14 -22.70
C LYS A 832 22.95 -14.29 -21.81
N GLU A 833 23.67 -14.95 -20.92
CA GLU A 833 25.03 -14.60 -20.47
C GLU A 833 25.38 -15.46 -19.26
N LYS A 834 25.71 -16.72 -19.54
CA LYS A 834 26.48 -17.56 -18.63
C LYS A 834 27.50 -18.26 -19.50
N ASN A 835 28.71 -17.70 -19.54
CA ASN A 835 29.97 -18.36 -19.84
C ASN A 835 31.08 -17.31 -19.70
N ASN A 836 31.77 -17.33 -18.57
CA ASN A 836 33.23 -17.30 -18.54
C ASN A 836 33.70 -17.53 -17.10
N THR A 837 34.22 -18.73 -16.91
CA THR A 837 34.93 -19.22 -15.74
C THR A 837 36.38 -18.73 -15.74
N GLU A 838 36.88 -18.55 -14.52
CA GLU A 838 38.25 -18.76 -14.06
C GLU A 838 39.37 -17.79 -14.48
N LYS A 839 39.91 -17.09 -13.46
CA LYS A 839 41.29 -17.33 -13.01
C LYS A 839 41.52 -16.81 -11.58
N SER A 840 42.14 -17.68 -10.80
CA SER A 840 42.66 -17.52 -9.44
C SER A 840 43.92 -16.64 -9.40
N GLN A 841 44.14 -15.92 -8.29
CA GLN A 841 45.44 -15.85 -7.58
C GLN A 841 45.42 -14.99 -6.29
N SER A 842 45.80 -15.66 -5.19
CA SER A 842 46.60 -15.25 -4.02
C SER A 842 46.41 -13.92 -3.28
N THR A 843 46.15 -14.08 -1.98
CA THR A 843 46.63 -13.35 -0.79
C THR A 843 48.00 -12.65 -0.92
N GLU A 844 48.10 -11.36 -0.55
CA GLU A 844 48.64 -10.85 0.73
C GLU A 844 48.98 -9.33 0.70
N SER A 845 48.61 -8.64 1.79
CA SER A 845 49.15 -7.37 2.31
C SER A 845 49.20 -6.09 1.43
N SER A 846 48.52 -5.04 1.88
CA SER A 846 49.17 -3.78 2.31
C SER A 846 48.17 -2.63 2.35
N SER A 847 48.17 -1.95 3.48
CA SER A 847 47.33 -0.82 3.93
C SER A 847 47.44 0.47 3.09
N GLN A 848 47.94 0.41 1.85
CA GLN A 848 48.12 1.58 0.97
C GLN A 848 47.08 1.70 -0.14
N CYS A 849 46.29 0.65 -0.45
CA CYS A 849 45.27 0.73 -1.51
C CYS A 849 43.98 1.44 -1.07
N VAL A 850 43.69 1.47 0.24
CA VAL A 850 42.51 2.14 0.79
C VAL A 850 42.61 3.68 0.68
N PHE A 851 43.82 4.23 0.76
CA PHE A 851 44.04 5.68 0.62
C PHE A 851 43.89 6.14 -0.83
N LEU A 852 44.38 5.37 -1.81
CA LEU A 852 44.19 5.67 -3.23
C LEU A 852 42.74 5.42 -3.71
N GLN A 853 42.02 4.44 -3.13
CA GLN A 853 40.58 4.30 -3.37
C GLN A 853 39.75 5.41 -2.71
N MET A 854 40.16 5.93 -1.53
CA MET A 854 39.53 7.12 -0.95
C MET A 854 39.76 8.37 -1.78
N ILE A 855 40.94 8.56 -2.39
CA ILE A 855 41.21 9.68 -3.31
C ILE A 855 40.40 9.55 -4.60
N LYS A 856 40.19 8.33 -5.13
CA LYS A 856 39.35 8.09 -6.32
C LYS A 856 37.85 8.25 -6.06
N ILE A 857 37.39 8.01 -4.83
CA ILE A 857 36.02 8.29 -4.39
C ILE A 857 35.85 9.79 -4.08
N SER A 858 36.86 10.44 -3.50
CA SER A 858 36.92 11.88 -3.26
C SER A 858 36.92 12.68 -4.56
N SER A 859 37.67 12.27 -5.58
CA SER A 859 37.69 12.95 -6.88
C SER A 859 36.33 12.88 -7.58
N ARG A 860 35.68 11.70 -7.56
CA ARG A 860 34.29 11.57 -8.06
C ARG A 860 33.27 12.37 -7.24
N SER A 861 33.52 12.56 -5.94
CA SER A 861 32.67 13.40 -5.09
C SER A 861 32.84 14.87 -5.45
N ILE A 862 34.07 15.32 -5.73
CA ILE A 862 34.38 16.68 -6.20
C ILE A 862 33.82 16.92 -7.60
N ASP A 863 33.90 15.94 -8.51
CA ASP A 863 33.32 16.05 -9.85
C ASP A 863 31.79 16.15 -9.80
N VAL A 864 31.15 15.39 -8.91
CA VAL A 864 29.70 15.48 -8.67
C VAL A 864 29.35 16.82 -7.99
N LEU A 865 30.18 17.32 -7.09
CA LEU A 865 29.98 18.60 -6.42
C LEU A 865 30.18 19.77 -7.40
N HIS A 866 31.14 19.66 -8.31
CA HIS A 866 31.36 20.60 -9.41
C HIS A 866 30.22 20.54 -10.42
N LEU A 867 29.67 19.35 -10.72
CA LEU A 867 28.49 19.20 -11.56
C LEU A 867 27.25 19.83 -10.90
N ILE A 868 27.04 19.61 -9.61
CA ILE A 868 25.94 20.22 -8.85
C ILE A 868 26.10 21.73 -8.81
N LEU A 869 27.31 22.24 -8.57
CA LEU A 869 27.59 23.68 -8.53
C LEU A 869 27.42 24.33 -9.91
N VAL A 870 27.86 23.66 -10.98
CA VAL A 870 27.59 24.07 -12.38
C VAL A 870 26.10 24.03 -12.68
N LEU A 871 25.36 23.00 -12.26
CA LEU A 871 23.91 22.91 -12.42
C LEU A 871 23.18 24.02 -11.66
N LEU A 872 23.65 24.38 -10.47
CA LEU A 872 23.06 25.42 -9.63
C LEU A 872 23.37 26.82 -10.19
N VAL A 873 24.57 27.03 -10.72
CA VAL A 873 24.95 28.26 -11.43
C VAL A 873 24.20 28.41 -12.75
N THR A 874 24.10 27.35 -13.55
CA THR A 874 23.34 27.36 -14.81
C THR A 874 21.84 27.52 -14.56
N PHE A 875 21.29 26.89 -13.52
CA PHE A 875 19.90 27.11 -13.09
C PHE A 875 19.67 28.57 -12.66
N ASN A 876 20.56 29.15 -11.86
CA ASN A 876 20.48 30.56 -11.50
C ASN A 876 20.58 31.48 -12.72
N GLN A 877 21.45 31.17 -13.69
CA GLN A 877 21.53 31.92 -14.94
C GLN A 877 20.25 31.80 -15.78
N ILE A 878 19.65 30.61 -15.86
CA ILE A 878 18.36 30.40 -16.53
C ILE A 878 17.26 31.20 -15.81
N CYS A 879 17.21 31.16 -14.48
CA CYS A 879 16.26 31.95 -13.69
C CYS A 879 16.46 33.45 -13.91
N VAL A 880 17.69 33.96 -13.91
CA VAL A 880 17.99 35.36 -14.22
C VAL A 880 17.50 35.72 -15.62
N VAL A 881 17.76 34.88 -16.63
CA VAL A 881 17.28 35.10 -18.00
C VAL A 881 15.75 35.12 -18.07
N ILE A 882 15.07 34.20 -17.38
CA ILE A 882 13.61 34.16 -17.31
C ILE A 882 13.06 35.40 -16.60
N PHE A 883 13.65 35.81 -15.48
CA PHE A 883 13.24 37.00 -14.74
C PHE A 883 13.50 38.28 -15.53
N THR A 884 14.64 38.40 -16.21
CA THR A 884 14.90 39.55 -17.10
C THR A 884 13.95 39.56 -18.28
N ASN A 885 13.62 38.40 -18.85
CA ASN A 885 12.65 38.32 -19.95
C ASN A 885 11.22 38.64 -19.48
N LEU A 886 10.84 38.21 -18.27
CA LEU A 886 9.57 38.59 -17.64
C LEU A 886 9.53 40.09 -17.30
N ALA A 887 10.62 40.67 -16.80
CA ALA A 887 10.73 42.09 -16.53
C ALA A 887 10.67 42.91 -17.83
N VAL A 888 11.31 42.45 -18.90
CA VAL A 888 11.22 43.06 -20.24
C VAL A 888 9.83 42.90 -20.82
N LEU A 889 9.19 41.73 -20.68
CA LEU A 889 7.80 41.51 -21.10
C LEU A 889 6.83 42.37 -20.31
N PHE A 890 7.04 42.53 -19.00
CA PHE A 890 6.21 43.38 -18.15
C PHE A 890 6.42 44.85 -18.47
N TYR A 891 7.67 45.27 -18.69
CA TYR A 891 7.99 46.62 -19.17
C TYR A 891 7.40 46.89 -20.55
N ALA A 892 7.52 45.93 -21.48
CA ALA A 892 6.93 46.00 -22.81
C ALA A 892 5.40 45.99 -22.75
N PHE A 893 4.79 45.17 -21.88
CA PHE A 893 3.35 45.12 -21.69
C PHE A 893 2.81 46.42 -21.07
N ASN A 894 3.50 46.99 -20.10
CA ASN A 894 3.16 48.29 -19.53
C ASN A 894 3.37 49.42 -20.55
N ARG A 895 4.42 49.37 -21.37
CA ARG A 895 4.63 50.33 -22.46
C ARG A 895 3.61 50.17 -23.59
N ILE A 896 3.26 48.95 -23.95
CA ILE A 896 2.20 48.66 -24.93
C ILE A 896 0.86 49.13 -24.37
N ASN A 897 0.54 48.86 -23.11
CA ASN A 897 -0.70 49.35 -22.49
C ASN A 897 -0.73 50.88 -22.38
N ALA A 898 0.40 51.53 -22.08
CA ALA A 898 0.51 52.98 -22.10
C ALA A 898 0.39 53.57 -23.53
N VAL A 899 0.74 52.81 -24.57
CA VAL A 899 0.57 53.19 -25.99
C VAL A 899 -0.81 52.75 -26.54
N ARG A 900 -1.53 51.87 -25.83
CA ARG A 900 -2.83 51.31 -26.20
C ARG A 900 -4.00 52.25 -25.88
N ASP A 901 -3.75 53.49 -25.47
CA ASP A 901 -4.72 54.59 -25.66
C ASP A 901 -4.80 54.96 -27.16
N LEU A 902 -5.32 54.01 -27.95
CA LEU A 902 -5.66 54.16 -29.37
C LEU A 902 -6.82 55.15 -29.61
N SER A 903 -7.30 55.84 -28.57
CA SER A 903 -8.34 56.84 -28.65
C SER A 903 -7.90 58.06 -29.47
N LEU A 904 -6.66 58.52 -29.32
CA LEU A 904 -6.18 59.75 -29.98
C LEU A 904 -5.96 59.59 -31.50
N PRO A 905 -5.21 58.58 -32.02
CA PRO A 905 -5.08 58.41 -33.48
C PRO A 905 -6.41 58.10 -34.16
N LYS A 906 -7.30 57.38 -33.47
CA LYS A 906 -8.66 57.11 -33.97
C LYS A 906 -9.49 58.39 -34.02
N ALA A 907 -9.49 59.20 -32.96
CA ALA A 907 -10.19 60.47 -32.93
C ALA A 907 -9.65 61.46 -33.99
N LEU A 908 -8.33 61.50 -34.21
CA LEU A 908 -7.73 62.32 -35.27
C LEU A 908 -8.06 61.80 -36.68
N GLY A 909 -8.09 60.48 -36.87
CA GLY A 909 -8.56 59.86 -38.11
C GLY A 909 -10.03 60.17 -38.39
N ASP A 910 -10.87 60.13 -37.35
CA ASP A 910 -12.30 60.45 -37.43
C ASP A 910 -12.52 61.94 -37.74
N ILE A 911 -11.74 62.85 -37.12
CA ILE A 911 -11.72 64.28 -37.47
C ILE A 911 -11.34 64.49 -38.94
N GLY A 912 -10.23 63.89 -39.39
CA GLY A 912 -9.77 64.02 -40.77
C GLY A 912 -10.82 63.52 -41.77
N LYS A 913 -11.51 62.44 -41.44
CA LYS A 913 -12.63 61.90 -42.23
C LYS A 913 -13.82 62.86 -42.26
N SER A 914 -14.21 63.44 -41.12
CA SER A 914 -15.30 64.41 -41.04
C SER A 914 -14.99 65.68 -41.86
N PHE A 915 -13.76 66.21 -41.81
CA PHE A 915 -13.34 67.32 -42.68
C PHE A 915 -13.48 67.00 -44.16
N GLN A 916 -12.98 65.83 -44.59
CA GLN A 916 -13.08 65.41 -45.98
C GLN A 916 -14.54 65.25 -46.43
N GLN A 917 -15.39 64.70 -45.57
CA GLN A 917 -16.81 64.53 -45.86
C GLN A 917 -17.56 65.86 -45.91
N ILE A 918 -17.29 66.78 -44.98
CA ILE A 918 -17.84 68.15 -44.98
C ILE A 918 -17.41 68.87 -46.26
N GLY A 919 -16.14 68.81 -46.65
CA GLY A 919 -15.63 69.43 -47.87
C GLY A 919 -16.19 68.82 -49.17
N LEU A 920 -16.44 67.51 -49.19
CA LEU A 920 -17.05 66.84 -50.34
C LEU A 920 -18.55 67.18 -50.42
N LEU A 921 -19.26 67.16 -49.29
CA LEU A 921 -20.68 67.51 -49.21
C LEU A 921 -20.92 68.98 -49.53
N SER A 922 -20.10 69.92 -49.04
CA SER A 922 -20.23 71.34 -49.40
C SER A 922 -20.05 71.58 -50.89
N ARG A 923 -19.09 70.88 -51.51
CA ARG A 923 -18.90 70.93 -52.97
C ARG A 923 -20.07 70.33 -53.73
N LEU A 924 -20.63 69.21 -53.27
CA LEU A 924 -21.83 68.62 -53.88
C LEU A 924 -23.04 69.55 -53.75
N ILE A 925 -23.25 70.15 -52.58
CA ILE A 925 -24.28 71.16 -52.35
C ILE A 925 -24.08 72.30 -53.35
N PHE A 926 -22.89 72.89 -53.43
CA PHE A 926 -22.59 73.99 -54.36
C PHE A 926 -22.88 73.65 -55.83
N ILE A 927 -22.51 72.44 -56.28
CA ILE A 927 -22.73 72.00 -57.67
C ILE A 927 -24.22 71.77 -57.97
N PHE A 928 -24.95 71.16 -57.03
CA PHE A 928 -26.34 70.76 -57.25
C PHE A 928 -27.36 71.83 -56.86
N TYR A 929 -26.99 72.84 -56.07
CA TYR A 929 -27.87 73.94 -55.63
C TYR A 929 -28.52 74.73 -56.78
N PRO A 930 -27.82 75.08 -57.88
CA PRO A 930 -28.41 75.80 -59.02
C PRO A 930 -29.35 74.94 -59.88
N LEU A 931 -29.26 73.61 -59.76
CA LEU A 931 -30.00 72.64 -60.57
C LEU A 931 -31.31 72.28 -59.84
N SER A 932 -32.34 73.10 -60.06
CA SER A 932 -33.66 73.04 -59.37
C SER A 932 -34.37 71.67 -59.40
N GLN A 933 -33.94 70.71 -60.22
CA GLN A 933 -34.48 69.33 -60.28
C GLN A 933 -33.84 68.36 -59.26
N ALA A 934 -32.81 68.75 -58.51
CA ALA A 934 -32.09 67.89 -57.56
C ALA A 934 -32.37 68.21 -56.07
N ALA A 935 -33.50 68.85 -55.75
CA ALA A 935 -33.82 69.34 -54.40
C ALA A 935 -33.74 68.24 -53.31
N SER A 936 -34.13 67.01 -53.61
CA SER A 936 -34.04 65.88 -52.67
C SER A 936 -32.60 65.47 -52.36
N ILE A 937 -31.71 65.53 -53.35
CA ILE A 937 -30.28 65.23 -53.20
C ILE A 937 -29.60 66.34 -52.40
N VAL A 938 -29.92 67.59 -52.71
CA VAL A 938 -29.39 68.75 -51.98
C VAL A 938 -29.80 68.70 -50.50
N ASN A 939 -31.06 68.42 -50.18
CA ASN A 939 -31.52 68.27 -48.80
C ASN A 939 -30.86 67.10 -48.07
N PHE A 940 -30.67 65.96 -48.76
CA PHE A 940 -29.93 64.83 -48.19
C PHE A 940 -28.47 65.19 -47.88
N CYS A 941 -27.81 65.91 -48.80
CA CYS A 941 -26.45 66.39 -48.60
C CYS A 941 -26.36 67.39 -47.44
N PHE A 942 -27.31 68.32 -47.31
CA PHE A 942 -27.38 69.26 -46.18
C PHE A 942 -27.56 68.54 -44.84
N SER A 943 -28.48 67.58 -44.75
CA SER A 943 -28.68 66.81 -43.51
C SER A 943 -27.42 66.03 -43.11
N ARG A 944 -26.73 65.41 -44.07
CA ARG A 944 -25.45 64.73 -43.82
C ARG A 944 -24.31 65.69 -43.50
N PHE A 945 -24.35 66.90 -44.05
CA PHE A 945 -23.39 67.96 -43.74
C PHE A 945 -23.54 68.38 -42.28
N GLU A 946 -24.75 68.71 -41.84
CA GLU A 946 -25.05 69.06 -40.44
C GLU A 946 -24.68 67.94 -39.45
N GLU A 947 -24.98 66.68 -39.78
CA GLU A 947 -24.62 65.52 -38.96
C GLU A 947 -23.09 65.42 -38.78
N ASN A 948 -22.33 65.62 -39.86
CA ASN A 948 -20.87 65.57 -39.79
C ASN A 948 -20.27 66.76 -39.04
N VAL A 949 -20.88 67.94 -39.12
CA VAL A 949 -20.48 69.11 -38.32
C VAL A 949 -20.74 68.86 -36.83
N LYS A 950 -21.90 68.31 -36.44
CA LYS A 950 -22.18 67.92 -35.06
C LYS A 950 -21.24 66.83 -34.54
N ASN A 951 -20.91 65.84 -35.38
CA ASN A 951 -19.94 64.81 -35.02
C ASN A 951 -18.54 65.41 -34.80
N LEU A 952 -18.14 66.38 -35.64
CA LEU A 952 -16.87 67.09 -35.48
C LEU A 952 -16.84 67.91 -34.18
N ASP A 953 -17.94 68.55 -33.79
CA ASP A 953 -18.07 69.32 -32.54
C ASP A 953 -18.02 68.41 -31.28
N ASN A 954 -18.66 67.24 -31.33
CA ASN A 954 -18.57 66.21 -30.29
C ASN A 954 -17.14 65.65 -30.15
N LEU A 955 -16.44 65.44 -31.27
CA LEU A 955 -15.05 64.99 -31.25
C LEU A 955 -14.11 66.08 -30.72
N TYR A 956 -14.36 67.35 -31.07
CA TYR A 956 -13.64 68.51 -30.57
C TYR A 956 -13.76 68.63 -29.04
N THR A 957 -14.98 68.55 -28.49
CA THR A 957 -15.22 68.61 -27.03
C THR A 957 -14.59 67.45 -26.26
N ASN A 958 -14.59 66.25 -26.83
CA ASN A 958 -13.95 65.08 -26.22
C ASN A 958 -12.41 65.18 -26.20
N ILE A 959 -11.82 65.81 -27.22
CA ILE A 959 -10.38 66.07 -27.30
C ILE A 959 -9.99 67.20 -26.35
N SER A 960 -10.71 68.32 -26.36
CA SER A 960 -10.41 69.49 -25.51
C SER A 960 -10.52 69.17 -24.02
N GLY A 961 -11.47 68.32 -23.61
CA GLY A 961 -11.64 67.87 -22.23
C GLY A 961 -10.58 66.89 -21.71
N ASN A 962 -9.81 66.23 -22.59
CA ASN A 962 -8.83 65.20 -22.23
C ASN A 962 -7.36 65.60 -22.48
N LEU A 963 -7.07 66.85 -22.85
CA LEU A 963 -5.70 67.29 -23.18
C LEU A 963 -4.67 67.04 -22.07
N THR A 964 -5.07 67.19 -20.80
CA THR A 964 -4.17 67.01 -19.65
C THR A 964 -3.67 65.58 -19.52
N ASN A 965 -4.46 64.60 -19.96
CA ASN A 965 -4.09 63.18 -19.95
C ASN A 965 -3.13 62.80 -21.10
N TRP A 966 -3.00 63.66 -22.12
CA TRP A 966 -2.20 63.39 -23.32
C TRP A 966 -0.90 64.18 -23.41
N GLY A 967 -0.58 64.98 -22.38
CA GLY A 967 0.64 65.79 -22.30
C GLY A 967 1.95 65.00 -22.36
N SER A 968 1.90 63.66 -22.24
CA SER A 968 3.07 62.77 -22.37
C SER A 968 3.37 62.29 -23.80
N CYS A 969 2.57 62.66 -24.81
CA CYS A 969 2.83 62.30 -26.20
C CYS A 969 3.85 63.24 -26.84
N SER A 970 4.80 62.70 -27.60
CA SER A 970 5.91 63.42 -28.27
C SER A 970 5.47 64.38 -29.40
N GLY A 971 4.17 64.66 -29.55
CA GLY A 971 3.59 65.58 -30.52
C GLY A 971 2.65 66.61 -29.88
N ASN A 972 2.70 66.79 -28.55
CA ASN A 972 1.86 67.72 -27.80
C ASN A 972 1.94 69.16 -28.33
N ASP A 973 3.12 69.55 -28.84
CA ASP A 973 3.41 70.86 -29.41
C ASP A 973 2.51 71.19 -30.60
N ILE A 974 1.98 70.19 -31.33
CA ILE A 974 1.07 70.40 -32.47
C ILE A 974 -0.35 70.77 -31.99
N PHE A 975 -0.74 70.27 -30.82
CA PHE A 975 -2.08 70.47 -30.25
C PHE A 975 -2.19 71.72 -29.40
N SER A 976 -1.10 72.10 -28.72
CA SER A 976 -1.10 73.16 -27.70
C SER A 976 -0.28 74.39 -28.09
N GLU A 977 0.72 74.27 -28.97
CA GLU A 977 1.53 75.41 -29.41
C GLU A 977 1.14 75.85 -30.82
N ASN A 978 1.23 77.16 -31.08
CA ASN A 978 0.89 77.78 -32.36
C ASN A 978 2.00 77.54 -33.40
N ASN A 979 2.13 76.28 -33.82
CA ASN A 979 3.17 75.79 -34.72
C ASN A 979 2.65 75.42 -36.12
N ILE A 980 1.33 75.35 -36.32
CA ILE A 980 0.71 75.07 -37.62
C ILE A 980 0.56 76.38 -38.38
N ASN A 981 1.02 76.38 -39.63
CA ASN A 981 0.90 77.54 -40.51
C ASN A 981 -0.42 77.49 -41.27
N LEU A 982 -1.32 78.41 -40.97
CA LEU A 982 -2.57 78.61 -41.68
C LEU A 982 -2.43 79.78 -42.66
N TRP A 983 -2.84 79.57 -43.90
CA TRP A 983 -2.86 80.63 -44.91
C TRP A 983 -4.28 81.14 -45.02
N LYS A 984 -4.50 82.39 -44.59
CA LYS A 984 -5.81 83.03 -44.68
C LYS A 984 -5.80 83.99 -45.85
N ILE A 985 -6.87 83.96 -46.65
CA ILE A 985 -7.05 84.83 -47.81
C ILE A 985 -8.31 85.65 -47.52
N ASP A 986 -8.10 86.84 -46.99
CA ASP A 986 -9.16 87.86 -46.87
C ASP A 986 -9.02 88.80 -48.10
N ASP A 987 -8.11 89.78 -48.06
CA ASP A 987 -7.76 90.67 -49.20
C ASP A 987 -6.27 90.61 -49.63
N ASP A 988 -5.37 90.12 -48.76
CA ASP A 988 -3.96 89.79 -49.03
C ASP A 988 -3.61 88.45 -48.36
N ILE A 989 -2.65 87.69 -48.91
CA ILE A 989 -2.26 86.39 -48.36
C ILE A 989 -1.30 86.58 -47.18
N TYR A 990 -1.77 86.39 -45.96
CA TYR A 990 -0.91 86.36 -44.77
C TYR A 990 -0.95 85.01 -44.05
N LYS A 991 0.17 84.71 -43.39
CA LYS A 991 0.45 83.42 -42.77
C LYS A 991 0.27 83.54 -41.26
N GLU A 992 -0.82 83.00 -40.75
CA GLU A 992 -1.10 82.96 -39.32
C GLU A 992 -0.60 81.63 -38.73
N LYS A 993 -0.07 81.68 -37.51
CA LYS A 993 0.35 80.47 -36.81
C LYS A 993 -0.70 80.12 -35.75
N THR A 994 -1.26 78.93 -35.85
CA THR A 994 -2.31 78.42 -34.97
C THR A 994 -1.94 77.03 -34.46
N ASN A 995 -2.65 76.53 -33.45
CA ASN A 995 -2.61 75.12 -33.06
C ASN A 995 -3.79 74.35 -33.70
N LEU A 996 -3.74 73.02 -33.65
CA LEU A 996 -4.74 72.18 -34.34
C LEU A 996 -6.14 72.35 -33.75
N ILE A 997 -6.24 72.55 -32.44
CA ILE A 997 -7.50 72.65 -31.71
C ILE A 997 -8.23 73.95 -32.08
N ASP A 998 -7.51 75.07 -32.05
CA ASP A 998 -8.03 76.37 -32.45
C ASP A 998 -8.42 76.39 -33.92
N THR A 999 -7.66 75.70 -34.78
CA THR A 999 -8.00 75.55 -36.21
C THR A 999 -9.31 74.78 -36.42
N ILE A 1000 -9.53 73.69 -35.67
CA ILE A 1000 -10.79 72.93 -35.72
C ILE A 1000 -11.93 73.79 -35.21
N SER A 1001 -11.74 74.52 -34.11
CA SER A 1001 -12.74 75.42 -33.53
C SER A 1001 -13.13 76.54 -34.52
N GLN A 1002 -12.14 77.20 -35.14
CA GLN A 1002 -12.35 78.23 -36.14
C GLN A 1002 -13.11 77.69 -37.36
N PHE A 1003 -12.81 76.47 -37.81
CA PHE A 1003 -13.54 75.84 -38.90
C PHE A 1003 -15.00 75.52 -38.53
N ILE A 1004 -15.26 75.00 -37.33
CA ILE A 1004 -16.64 74.77 -36.84
C ILE A 1004 -17.41 76.08 -36.79
N GLN A 1005 -16.79 77.14 -36.25
CA GLN A 1005 -17.40 78.47 -36.17
C GLN A 1005 -17.69 79.05 -37.56
N PHE A 1006 -16.75 78.90 -38.50
CA PHE A 1006 -16.93 79.33 -39.88
C PHE A 1006 -18.08 78.59 -40.55
N VAL A 1007 -18.12 77.25 -40.43
CA VAL A 1007 -19.17 76.40 -41.02
C VAL A 1007 -20.54 76.65 -40.40
N ASN A 1008 -20.62 76.95 -39.10
CA ASN A 1008 -21.89 77.30 -38.45
C ASN A 1008 -22.38 78.72 -38.78
N PHE A 1009 -21.47 79.60 -39.20
CA PHE A 1009 -21.79 80.98 -39.59
C PHE A 1009 -22.26 81.10 -41.04
N THR A 1010 -21.68 80.30 -41.95
CA THR A 1010 -22.07 80.17 -43.36
C THR A 1010 -23.28 79.29 -43.55
#